data_AF-A0A954KV06-F1
#
_entry.id   AF-A0A954KV06-F1
#
_cell.length_a   1.000
_cell.length_b   1.000
_cell.length_c   1.000
_cell.angle_alpha   90.00
_cell.angle_beta   90.00
_cell.angle_gamma   90.00
#
_symmetry.space_group_name_H-M   'P 1'
#
loop_
_entity.id
_entity.type
_entity.pdbx_description
1 polymer ?
#
loop_
_entity_poly.entity_id
_entity_poly.type
_entity_poly.pdbx_seq_one_letter_code
_entity_poly.pdbx_strand_id
1 'polypeptide(L)'
;DRHGQTPGSYRSLPAAAKEIGNDSITFEFTSPGPYRTGPLEFGANNSALPRDVILRGLKGKGTTLLVDVDSEAAHWLSIDRGRLHLENIHVVFVDHQNSVAESKEWNLIDLHDSDLVAHNSSWSVVASVETASTTQVNALRVHGRSVNNNRVLLENCSTLGPLTTISVQADDCDVLCGNCLLTSTAFPVVRMSNGEGQQSVIAKESARRIGMLSCSMYGAEGVFQFDGTPNETPIPVELRLRRSICLGTKSNAAFISFHNWPLSDGADLEHPAVDATQLEYEHLRLLNCGHLTRVDDETVDNVAAWRQFWKRPLPEEAVRQLPAAVDGEDFHNPDIAVQRVLPAVDVRANGAPYFGIQPETVARVDEGVHARIHAASHRRRLPNDFELTTAAKSTIRFDLRRAAQFNEFLNGPQCPNGSTVVCFGSGLRILPSVQLQGKRLRIEFEQSEGRPLTLQPEGDSASDVWFDVTAGHLELVNARMKLPDAGQRQFPQTLLRLTDSNALIDQCELTSDRKNARQPLIAVVNDQSELLTLVVNQSLLKGEQVLVDLGARGVNLECINSLLATSTDVLQCNEHSVVARPATEFSLFRCTSLAQSVVAASNLPEDVHVRIFSRECLFLPAGQKALTSVLATSSDVAKAQQLDWWETDCGFSPQFAQWQRVTGESSTVSFTAARESLQPGQILDAITTQRRVLLAQSLPELQELTPESVTLQPACDAANWAPDGGPIGIRLPIGPTDSLAKANSAGAPSNRPPERVRPDF
;
A
#
# COMPACT_ATOMS: atom_id res chain seq x y z
N ASP A 1 -36.06 -2.47 -4.71
CA ASP A 1 -35.23 -2.23 -3.51
C ASP A 1 -34.04 -3.17 -3.46
N ARG A 2 -32.83 -2.58 -3.53
CA ARG A 2 -31.52 -3.08 -3.08
C ARG A 2 -31.13 -4.53 -3.44
N HIS A 3 -30.62 -4.76 -4.65
CA HIS A 3 -29.61 -5.80 -4.86
C HIS A 3 -28.24 -5.16 -4.59
N GLY A 4 -27.38 -5.62 -3.68
CA GLY A 4 -27.48 -6.79 -2.80
C GLY A 4 -26.39 -6.72 -1.72
N GLN A 5 -26.49 -5.77 -0.79
CA GLN A 5 -25.97 -6.01 0.54
C GLN A 5 -27.06 -6.78 1.28
N THR A 6 -26.87 -8.09 1.40
CA THR A 6 -27.62 -8.89 2.37
C THR A 6 -27.47 -8.22 3.74
N PRO A 7 -28.55 -8.13 4.56
CA PRO A 7 -28.41 -7.71 5.95
C PRO A 7 -27.24 -8.44 6.62
N GLY A 8 -26.33 -7.70 7.26
CA GLY A 8 -25.10 -8.24 7.84
C GLY A 8 -23.87 -8.30 6.91
N SER A 9 -23.96 -7.81 5.68
CA SER A 9 -22.79 -7.67 4.79
C SER A 9 -22.18 -6.27 4.87
N TYR A 10 -20.89 -6.21 5.20
CA TYR A 10 -20.14 -4.97 5.36
C TYR A 10 -18.99 -4.88 4.34
N ARG A 11 -18.62 -3.67 3.94
CA ARG A 11 -17.50 -3.43 3.00
C ARG A 11 -16.15 -3.28 3.70
N SER A 12 -16.14 -3.04 5.01
CA SER A 12 -14.91 -2.97 5.81
C SER A 12 -15.11 -3.61 7.17
N LEU A 13 -14.03 -4.21 7.69
CA LEU A 13 -14.02 -4.83 9.00
C LEU A 13 -14.28 -3.82 10.14
N PRO A 14 -13.73 -2.58 10.13
CA PRO A 14 -14.08 -1.58 11.14
C PRO A 14 -15.55 -1.14 11.11
N ALA A 15 -16.19 -1.10 9.92
CA ALA A 15 -17.62 -0.79 9.84
C ALA A 15 -18.45 -1.95 10.40
N ALA A 16 -18.07 -3.19 10.09
CA ALA A 16 -18.71 -4.38 10.63
C ALA A 16 -18.58 -4.46 12.16
N ALA A 17 -17.39 -4.11 12.68
CA ALA A 17 -17.10 -4.13 14.11
C ALA A 17 -17.90 -3.09 14.93
N LYS A 18 -18.41 -2.03 14.30
CA LYS A 18 -19.23 -1.01 14.98
C LYS A 18 -20.66 -1.44 15.25
N GLU A 19 -21.17 -2.44 14.52
CA GLU A 19 -22.56 -2.92 14.64
C GLU A 19 -22.70 -4.10 15.61
N ILE A 20 -21.65 -4.35 16.41
CA ILE A 20 -21.53 -5.48 17.33
C ILE A 20 -22.44 -5.33 18.56
N GLY A 21 -23.17 -6.41 18.89
CA GLY A 21 -23.88 -6.59 20.17
C GLY A 21 -23.08 -7.42 21.20
N ASN A 22 -23.72 -7.82 22.31
CA ASN A 22 -23.06 -8.52 23.43
C ASN A 22 -22.75 -10.01 23.19
N ASP A 23 -23.08 -10.55 22.02
CA ASP A 23 -23.02 -11.98 21.72
C ASP A 23 -21.73 -12.38 20.98
N SER A 24 -21.57 -13.69 20.72
CA SER A 24 -20.52 -14.22 19.83
C SER A 24 -20.74 -13.70 18.41
N ILE A 25 -19.67 -13.22 17.77
CA ILE A 25 -19.72 -12.63 16.42
C ILE A 25 -18.73 -13.32 15.51
N THR A 26 -19.17 -13.60 14.28
CA THR A 26 -18.34 -14.16 13.22
C THR A 26 -18.30 -13.21 12.02
N PHE A 27 -17.09 -12.81 11.64
CA PHE A 27 -16.80 -12.09 10.41
C PHE A 27 -16.28 -13.08 9.38
N GLU A 28 -17.05 -13.28 8.31
CA GLU A 28 -16.66 -14.14 7.18
C GLU A 28 -16.26 -13.28 5.99
N PHE A 29 -15.04 -13.48 5.49
CA PHE A 29 -14.55 -12.78 4.31
C PHE A 29 -14.99 -13.51 3.04
N THR A 30 -15.37 -12.72 2.02
CA THR A 30 -15.94 -13.25 0.78
C THR A 30 -14.90 -13.41 -0.33
N SER A 31 -13.71 -12.85 -0.17
CA SER A 31 -12.60 -12.92 -1.12
C SER A 31 -11.28 -13.19 -0.37
N PRO A 32 -10.20 -13.58 -1.08
CA PRO A 32 -8.89 -13.74 -0.48
C PRO A 32 -8.21 -12.40 -0.13
N GLY A 33 -8.84 -11.25 -0.40
CA GLY A 33 -8.23 -9.93 -0.20
C GLY A 33 -7.18 -9.59 -1.26
N PRO A 34 -6.23 -8.67 -0.97
CA PRO A 34 -6.03 -7.94 0.28
C PRO A 34 -7.16 -6.95 0.65
N TYR A 35 -7.61 -7.02 1.89
CA TYR A 35 -8.47 -6.01 2.50
C TYR A 35 -7.66 -5.04 3.36
N ARG A 36 -7.79 -3.73 3.13
CA ARG A 36 -7.23 -2.75 4.07
C ARG A 36 -8.09 -2.66 5.33
N THR A 37 -7.45 -2.66 6.48
CA THR A 37 -8.11 -2.51 7.78
C THR A 37 -7.32 -1.56 8.67
N GLY A 38 -8.06 -0.76 9.45
CA GLY A 38 -7.49 0.02 10.54
C GLY A 38 -7.52 -0.75 11.86
N PRO A 39 -7.15 -0.07 12.97
CA PRO A 39 -7.25 -0.61 14.32
C PRO A 39 -8.68 -1.04 14.70
N LEU A 40 -8.77 -2.09 15.50
CA LEU A 40 -9.98 -2.72 16.00
C LEU A 40 -9.83 -2.93 17.50
N GLU A 41 -10.79 -2.43 18.27
CA GLU A 41 -10.82 -2.57 19.71
C GLU A 41 -12.13 -3.24 20.14
N PHE A 42 -12.01 -4.36 20.84
CA PHE A 42 -13.12 -5.06 21.47
C PHE A 42 -12.96 -4.96 22.99
N GLY A 43 -13.80 -4.16 23.66
CA GLY A 43 -13.93 -4.16 25.11
C GLY A 43 -13.31 -3.01 25.90
N ALA A 44 -12.40 -2.21 25.32
CA ALA A 44 -11.69 -1.16 26.05
C ALA A 44 -12.59 -0.02 26.60
N ASN A 45 -13.75 0.25 25.98
CA ASN A 45 -14.63 1.38 26.34
C ASN A 45 -16.14 1.08 26.23
N ASN A 46 -16.53 -0.16 25.92
CA ASN A 46 -17.92 -0.53 25.64
C ASN A 46 -18.49 -1.42 26.76
N SER A 47 -19.68 -1.07 27.27
CA SER A 47 -20.42 -1.89 28.25
C SER A 47 -20.86 -3.28 27.73
N ALA A 48 -20.65 -3.50 26.44
CA ALA A 48 -20.92 -4.72 25.68
C ALA A 48 -19.59 -5.41 25.34
N LEU A 49 -19.20 -6.42 26.13
CA LEU A 49 -18.01 -7.25 25.85
C LEU A 49 -18.45 -8.46 25.02
N PRO A 50 -18.06 -8.57 23.73
CA PRO A 50 -18.36 -9.77 22.96
C PRO A 50 -17.63 -10.95 23.60
N ARG A 51 -18.37 -12.04 23.89
CA ARG A 51 -17.76 -13.23 24.48
C ARG A 51 -16.74 -13.88 23.56
N ASP A 52 -17.07 -13.93 22.27
CA ASP A 52 -16.29 -14.59 21.22
C ASP A 52 -16.28 -13.72 19.96
N VAL A 53 -15.09 -13.43 19.43
CA VAL A 53 -14.89 -12.76 18.14
C VAL A 53 -14.21 -13.73 17.20
N ILE A 54 -14.83 -14.04 16.06
CA ILE A 54 -14.30 -14.99 15.08
C ILE A 54 -14.04 -14.25 13.76
N LEU A 55 -12.79 -14.25 13.28
CA LEU A 55 -12.42 -13.80 11.94
C LEU A 55 -12.12 -15.03 11.08
N ARG A 56 -12.90 -15.25 10.03
CA ARG A 56 -12.80 -16.42 9.16
C ARG A 56 -12.59 -16.02 7.70
N GLY A 57 -11.41 -16.32 7.17
CA GLY A 57 -11.07 -16.19 5.77
C GLY A 57 -11.51 -17.38 4.92
N LEU A 58 -11.25 -17.31 3.62
CA LEU A 58 -11.60 -18.38 2.67
C LEU A 58 -10.76 -19.64 2.92
N LYS A 59 -11.43 -20.80 2.98
CA LYS A 59 -10.76 -22.09 3.16
C LYS A 59 -9.77 -22.37 2.02
N GLY A 60 -8.53 -22.72 2.37
CA GLY A 60 -7.48 -23.16 1.44
C GLY A 60 -6.68 -22.03 0.77
N LYS A 61 -7.24 -20.81 0.65
CA LYS A 61 -6.51 -19.63 0.16
C LYS A 61 -6.20 -18.61 1.24
N GLY A 62 -6.96 -18.66 2.33
CA GLY A 62 -7.00 -17.63 3.36
C GLY A 62 -7.48 -16.28 2.83
N THR A 63 -7.51 -15.32 3.75
CA THR A 63 -7.83 -13.92 3.44
C THR A 63 -6.73 -13.02 3.97
N THR A 64 -6.16 -12.20 3.08
CA THR A 64 -5.13 -11.24 3.43
C THR A 64 -5.72 -9.92 3.92
N LEU A 65 -5.27 -9.46 5.08
CA LEU A 65 -5.58 -8.18 5.69
C LEU A 65 -4.32 -7.31 5.69
N LEU A 66 -4.39 -6.14 5.07
CA LEU A 66 -3.34 -5.13 5.10
C LEU A 66 -3.63 -4.17 6.24
N VAL A 67 -2.69 -4.09 7.17
CA VAL A 67 -2.72 -3.15 8.29
C VAL A 67 -1.82 -1.98 7.94
N ASP A 68 -2.43 -0.81 7.76
CA ASP A 68 -1.73 0.46 7.61
C ASP A 68 -1.54 1.10 9.00
N VAL A 69 -0.34 1.61 9.28
CA VAL A 69 -0.06 2.35 10.53
C VAL A 69 -0.62 3.76 10.41
N ASP A 70 -1.71 4.03 11.12
CA ASP A 70 -2.07 5.39 11.52
C ASP A 70 -1.37 5.71 12.86
N SER A 71 -0.75 6.89 12.93
CA SER A 71 0.29 7.28 13.90
C SER A 71 -0.08 7.31 15.39
N GLU A 72 -1.27 6.87 15.79
CA GLU A 72 -1.74 6.94 17.18
C GLU A 72 -2.01 5.58 17.83
N ALA A 73 -2.36 4.54 17.07
CA ALA A 73 -2.70 3.24 17.64
C ALA A 73 -1.46 2.41 17.98
N ALA A 74 -1.44 1.79 19.16
CA ALA A 74 -0.38 0.87 19.60
C ALA A 74 -0.63 -0.59 19.16
N HIS A 75 -1.77 -0.86 18.51
CA HIS A 75 -2.12 -2.19 18.04
C HIS A 75 -3.03 -2.17 16.81
N TRP A 76 -3.10 -3.30 16.10
CA TRP A 76 -4.15 -3.50 15.09
C TRP A 76 -5.42 -4.08 15.70
N LEU A 77 -5.34 -5.15 16.48
CA LEU A 77 -6.50 -5.77 17.09
C LEU A 77 -6.26 -5.92 18.58
N SER A 78 -7.08 -5.26 19.40
CA SER A 78 -7.11 -5.45 20.84
C SER A 78 -8.43 -6.08 21.28
N ILE A 79 -8.34 -7.05 22.19
CA ILE A 79 -9.49 -7.64 22.89
C ILE A 79 -9.22 -7.61 24.39
N ASP A 80 -10.15 -7.00 25.12
CA ASP A 80 -10.21 -7.02 26.58
C ASP A 80 -11.33 -7.96 27.01
N ARG A 81 -10.96 -9.06 27.66
CA ARG A 81 -11.81 -10.19 28.06
C ARG A 81 -12.57 -10.85 26.90
N GLY A 82 -12.54 -12.19 26.87
CA GLY A 82 -13.27 -12.99 25.88
C GLY A 82 -12.32 -13.87 25.08
N ARG A 83 -12.77 -14.31 23.91
CA ARG A 83 -12.00 -15.21 23.04
C ARG A 83 -11.93 -14.70 21.61
N LEU A 84 -10.73 -14.67 21.06
CA LEU A 84 -10.49 -14.36 19.65
C LEU A 84 -10.21 -15.66 18.88
N HIS A 85 -10.93 -15.88 17.78
CA HIS A 85 -10.70 -16.99 16.87
C HIS A 85 -10.27 -16.45 15.50
N LEU A 86 -9.13 -16.93 14.98
CA LEU A 86 -8.62 -16.58 13.66
C LEU A 86 -8.52 -17.84 12.81
N GLU A 87 -9.23 -17.89 11.69
CA GLU A 87 -9.26 -19.06 10.80
C GLU A 87 -8.94 -18.64 9.38
N ASN A 88 -7.80 -19.08 8.84
CA ASN A 88 -7.33 -18.73 7.50
C ASN A 88 -7.20 -17.20 7.29
N ILE A 89 -6.66 -16.48 8.27
CA ILE A 89 -6.42 -15.04 8.20
C ILE A 89 -4.93 -14.78 8.07
N HIS A 90 -4.55 -13.95 7.08
CA HIS A 90 -3.18 -13.54 6.86
C HIS A 90 -3.06 -12.04 7.10
N VAL A 91 -2.38 -11.63 8.14
CA VAL A 91 -2.20 -10.24 8.50
C VAL A 91 -0.85 -9.78 7.99
N VAL A 92 -0.85 -8.73 7.18
CA VAL A 92 0.37 -8.11 6.67
C VAL A 92 0.43 -6.67 7.15
N PHE A 93 1.40 -6.41 8.02
CA PHE A 93 1.73 -5.10 8.51
C PHE A 93 2.68 -4.41 7.53
N VAL A 94 2.30 -3.21 7.09
CA VAL A 94 3.12 -2.43 6.17
C VAL A 94 3.55 -1.16 6.87
N ASP A 95 4.84 -1.08 7.21
CA ASP A 95 5.43 0.15 7.74
C ASP A 95 5.63 1.13 6.59
N HIS A 96 4.73 2.09 6.53
CA HIS A 96 4.58 2.97 5.39
C HIS A 96 5.28 4.31 5.59
N GLN A 97 5.63 4.73 6.82
CA GLN A 97 5.90 6.16 7.07
C GLN A 97 7.03 6.48 8.07
N ASN A 98 7.76 5.49 8.62
CA ASN A 98 8.52 5.75 9.86
C ASN A 98 7.62 6.41 10.92
N SER A 99 6.29 6.25 10.80
CA SER A 99 5.27 6.94 11.60
C SER A 99 5.09 6.28 12.95
N VAL A 100 5.62 5.07 13.12
CA VAL A 100 5.87 4.54 14.44
C VAL A 100 7.03 5.34 15.02
N ALA A 101 6.66 6.45 15.67
CA ALA A 101 7.59 7.33 16.35
C ALA A 101 8.58 6.52 17.19
N GLU A 102 9.84 6.98 17.21
CA GLU A 102 10.90 6.44 18.05
C GLU A 102 10.35 6.18 19.47
N SER A 103 10.40 4.93 19.93
CA SER A 103 10.09 4.41 21.29
C SER A 103 8.75 3.72 21.58
N LYS A 104 7.84 3.47 20.63
CA LYS A 104 6.61 2.70 20.94
C LYS A 104 6.66 1.25 20.45
N GLU A 105 6.50 0.30 21.38
CA GLU A 105 6.15 -1.08 21.04
C GLU A 105 4.80 -1.10 20.32
N TRP A 106 4.69 -1.87 19.24
CA TRP A 106 3.48 -1.95 18.43
C TRP A 106 3.02 -3.42 18.30
N ASN A 107 1.73 -3.71 18.48
CA ASN A 107 1.22 -5.08 18.57
C ASN A 107 0.20 -5.41 17.46
N LEU A 108 0.42 -6.46 16.65
CA LEU A 108 -0.62 -6.87 15.69
C LEU A 108 -1.88 -7.34 16.43
N ILE A 109 -1.70 -8.21 17.43
CA ILE A 109 -2.77 -8.69 18.31
C ILE A 109 -2.38 -8.40 19.75
N ASP A 110 -3.27 -7.74 20.48
CA ASP A 110 -3.11 -7.39 21.89
C ASP A 110 -4.23 -8.02 22.71
N LEU A 111 -3.90 -9.04 23.51
CA LEU A 111 -4.83 -9.77 24.36
C LEU A 111 -4.71 -9.30 25.80
N HIS A 112 -5.77 -8.65 26.32
CA HIS A 112 -5.90 -8.32 27.72
C HIS A 112 -6.89 -9.28 28.39
N ASP A 113 -6.42 -10.11 29.33
CA ASP A 113 -7.24 -11.10 30.04
C ASP A 113 -8.13 -11.96 29.10
N SER A 114 -7.60 -12.36 27.95
CA SER A 114 -8.34 -12.99 26.84
C SER A 114 -7.65 -14.23 26.28
N ASP A 115 -8.44 -15.10 25.64
CA ASP A 115 -7.95 -16.28 24.93
C ASP A 115 -7.80 -16.02 23.43
N LEU A 116 -6.90 -16.76 22.78
CA LEU A 116 -6.73 -16.79 21.33
C LEU A 116 -6.68 -18.23 20.81
N VAL A 117 -7.41 -18.47 19.72
CA VAL A 117 -7.32 -19.68 18.92
C VAL A 117 -7.08 -19.29 17.48
N ALA A 118 -5.89 -19.56 16.95
CA ALA A 118 -5.53 -19.28 15.57
C ALA A 118 -5.21 -20.56 14.81
N HIS A 119 -5.89 -20.77 13.68
CA HIS A 119 -5.68 -21.90 12.78
C HIS A 119 -5.37 -21.41 11.37
N ASN A 120 -4.35 -22.01 10.74
CA ASN A 120 -3.96 -21.74 9.36
C ASN A 120 -3.81 -20.24 9.05
N SER A 121 -3.30 -19.48 10.01
CA SER A 121 -3.21 -18.01 9.94
C SER A 121 -1.76 -17.55 9.94
N SER A 122 -1.47 -16.39 9.37
CA SER A 122 -0.10 -15.86 9.35
C SER A 122 -0.03 -14.39 9.72
N TRP A 123 1.13 -13.96 10.24
CA TRP A 123 1.43 -12.57 10.55
C TRP A 123 2.77 -12.18 9.98
N SER A 124 2.80 -11.16 9.13
CA SER A 124 4.03 -10.72 8.48
C SER A 124 4.22 -9.21 8.61
N VAL A 125 5.46 -8.80 8.87
CA VAL A 125 5.87 -7.39 8.83
C VAL A 125 6.72 -7.18 7.58
N VAL A 126 6.24 -6.30 6.70
CA VAL A 126 6.99 -5.80 5.55
C VAL A 126 7.49 -4.41 5.92
N ALA A 127 8.70 -4.37 6.47
CA ALA A 127 9.41 -3.12 6.77
C ALA A 127 10.34 -2.73 5.63
N SER A 128 10.53 -1.44 5.42
CA SER A 128 11.64 -0.93 4.60
C SER A 128 12.97 -1.34 5.25
N VAL A 129 13.94 -1.78 4.45
CA VAL A 129 15.28 -2.22 4.92
C VAL A 129 15.96 -1.15 5.79
N GLU A 130 15.64 0.13 5.61
CA GLU A 130 16.22 1.24 6.35
C GLU A 130 15.62 1.45 7.76
N THR A 131 14.45 0.88 8.07
CA THR A 131 13.67 1.22 9.29
C THR A 131 13.69 0.13 10.37
N ALA A 132 14.32 -1.00 10.08
CA ALA A 132 14.27 -2.21 10.90
C ALA A 132 14.93 -2.13 12.29
N SER A 133 15.48 -0.98 12.72
CA SER A 133 16.35 -0.89 13.90
C SER A 133 15.74 -0.30 15.18
N THR A 134 14.57 0.37 15.15
CA THR A 134 14.09 1.10 16.35
C THR A 134 12.71 0.69 16.86
N THR A 135 11.82 0.18 16.02
CA THR A 135 10.46 -0.17 16.43
C THR A 135 10.34 -1.66 16.70
N GLN A 136 9.99 -2.02 17.95
CA GLN A 136 9.65 -3.40 18.28
C GLN A 136 8.19 -3.68 17.92
N VAL A 137 8.00 -4.51 16.89
CA VAL A 137 6.69 -5.03 16.52
C VAL A 137 6.50 -6.40 17.15
N ASN A 138 5.38 -6.62 17.83
CA ASN A 138 4.99 -7.94 18.34
C ASN A 138 3.83 -8.47 17.49
N ALA A 139 3.89 -9.72 17.01
CA ALA A 139 2.74 -10.34 16.34
C ALA A 139 1.60 -10.62 17.33
N LEU A 140 1.96 -11.10 18.52
CA LEU A 140 1.02 -11.36 19.61
C LEU A 140 1.58 -10.83 20.93
N ARG A 141 0.81 -10.00 21.63
CA ARG A 141 1.04 -9.61 23.02
C ARG A 141 -0.05 -10.20 23.89
N VAL A 142 0.35 -10.84 24.99
CA VAL A 142 -0.54 -11.43 25.99
C VAL A 142 -0.26 -10.77 27.34
N HIS A 143 -1.21 -10.00 27.85
CA HIS A 143 -1.08 -9.32 29.12
C HIS A 143 -2.37 -9.37 29.94
N GLY A 144 -2.30 -8.92 31.18
CA GLY A 144 -3.42 -8.98 32.12
C GLY A 144 -3.08 -9.74 33.41
N ARG A 145 -4.02 -9.70 34.36
CA ARG A 145 -3.85 -10.20 35.75
C ARG A 145 -4.91 -11.23 36.12
N SER A 146 -5.71 -11.67 35.16
CA SER A 146 -6.79 -12.62 35.40
C SER A 146 -6.26 -13.92 35.96
N VAL A 147 -6.90 -14.38 37.04
CA VAL A 147 -6.65 -15.70 37.66
C VAL A 147 -7.18 -16.86 36.80
N ASN A 148 -7.91 -16.55 35.72
CA ASN A 148 -8.55 -17.57 34.87
C ASN A 148 -7.64 -18.11 33.76
N ASN A 149 -6.35 -17.74 33.76
CA ASN A 149 -5.31 -18.18 32.83
C ASN A 149 -5.59 -17.81 31.36
N ASN A 150 -4.79 -16.93 30.77
CA ASN A 150 -4.90 -16.60 29.34
C ASN A 150 -4.49 -17.80 28.48
N ARG A 151 -5.36 -18.30 27.61
CA ARG A 151 -5.07 -19.48 26.77
C ARG A 151 -4.85 -19.09 25.32
N VAL A 152 -3.69 -19.44 24.79
CA VAL A 152 -3.33 -19.20 23.39
C VAL A 152 -3.05 -20.54 22.72
N LEU A 153 -3.78 -20.83 21.63
CA LEU A 153 -3.54 -21.95 20.74
C LEU A 153 -3.21 -21.42 19.34
N LEU A 154 -2.01 -21.72 18.84
CA LEU A 154 -1.60 -21.46 17.47
C LEU A 154 -1.40 -22.81 16.76
N GLU A 155 -2.13 -23.06 15.68
CA GLU A 155 -2.00 -24.30 14.90
C GLU A 155 -1.82 -24.00 13.41
N ASN A 156 -0.80 -24.59 12.79
CA ASN A 156 -0.45 -24.41 11.38
C ASN A 156 -0.20 -22.93 11.02
N CYS A 157 0.28 -22.14 11.98
CA CYS A 157 0.49 -20.71 11.81
C CYS A 157 1.90 -20.38 11.33
N SER A 158 2.07 -19.19 10.75
CA SER A 158 3.38 -18.65 10.43
C SER A 158 3.57 -17.19 10.83
N THR A 159 4.79 -16.83 11.23
CA THR A 159 5.19 -15.44 11.40
C THR A 159 6.40 -15.10 10.54
N LEU A 160 6.46 -13.85 10.05
CA LEU A 160 7.47 -13.39 9.12
C LEU A 160 7.90 -11.93 9.36
N GLY A 161 9.21 -11.66 9.30
CA GLY A 161 9.77 -10.31 9.32
C GLY A 161 10.40 -9.89 10.65
N PRO A 162 10.73 -8.58 10.81
CA PRO A 162 11.40 -8.05 12.00
C PRO A 162 10.41 -7.86 13.15
N LEU A 163 9.88 -8.96 13.70
CA LEU A 163 8.89 -8.92 14.79
C LEU A 163 9.22 -9.94 15.89
N THR A 164 8.80 -9.66 17.13
CA THR A 164 8.70 -10.70 18.18
C THR A 164 7.42 -11.48 17.94
N THR A 165 7.48 -12.81 17.83
CA THR A 165 6.28 -13.60 17.51
C THR A 165 5.29 -13.61 18.67
N ILE A 166 5.76 -13.89 19.89
CA ILE A 166 4.91 -13.92 21.08
C ILE A 166 5.59 -13.13 22.21
N SER A 167 4.92 -12.11 22.71
CA SER A 167 5.31 -11.33 23.89
C SER A 167 4.34 -11.64 25.03
N VAL A 168 4.84 -12.20 26.13
CA VAL A 168 4.06 -12.58 27.31
C VAL A 168 4.41 -11.69 28.48
N GLN A 169 3.41 -10.97 28.96
CA GLN A 169 3.45 -10.10 30.14
C GLN A 169 2.39 -10.48 31.19
N ALA A 170 1.50 -11.43 30.87
CA ALA A 170 0.47 -11.91 31.77
C ALA A 170 1.05 -12.70 32.96
N ASP A 171 0.39 -12.66 34.11
CA ASP A 171 0.84 -13.39 35.30
C ASP A 171 0.58 -14.91 35.20
N ASP A 172 -0.48 -15.32 34.51
CA ASP A 172 -0.87 -16.72 34.29
C ASP A 172 -1.29 -16.90 32.82
N CYS A 173 -0.57 -17.75 32.09
CA CYS A 173 -0.86 -18.00 30.68
C CYS A 173 -0.47 -19.42 30.24
N ASP A 174 -1.28 -20.03 29.37
CA ASP A 174 -0.97 -21.26 28.66
C ASP A 174 -0.88 -20.97 27.15
N VAL A 175 0.32 -21.01 26.59
CA VAL A 175 0.56 -20.85 25.14
C VAL A 175 0.94 -22.19 24.56
N LEU A 176 0.20 -22.66 23.55
CA LEU A 176 0.48 -23.88 22.82
C LEU A 176 0.58 -23.59 21.33
N CYS A 177 1.73 -23.90 20.74
CA CYS A 177 1.97 -23.83 19.30
C CYS A 177 2.10 -25.24 18.74
N GLY A 178 1.34 -25.56 17.71
CA GLY A 178 1.36 -26.84 17.00
C GLY A 178 1.64 -26.63 15.51
N ASN A 179 2.71 -27.25 15.00
CA ASN A 179 3.04 -27.19 13.57
C ASN A 179 3.21 -25.75 13.03
N CYS A 180 3.87 -24.89 13.81
CA CYS A 180 4.03 -23.47 13.46
C CYS A 180 5.44 -23.14 12.93
N LEU A 181 5.49 -22.23 11.96
CA LEU A 181 6.71 -21.61 11.45
C LEU A 181 6.87 -20.22 12.07
N LEU A 182 7.69 -20.09 13.12
CA LEU A 182 7.84 -18.82 13.83
C LEU A 182 9.18 -18.18 13.44
N THR A 183 9.16 -17.07 12.71
CA THR A 183 10.40 -16.41 12.26
C THR A 183 10.49 -14.98 12.78
N SER A 184 11.70 -14.59 13.18
CA SER A 184 12.06 -13.23 13.57
C SER A 184 13.44 -12.88 13.04
N THR A 185 13.52 -11.83 12.22
CA THR A 185 14.78 -11.39 11.61
C THR A 185 15.52 -10.32 12.43
N ALA A 186 14.88 -9.76 13.45
CA ALA A 186 15.44 -8.68 14.26
C ALA A 186 15.35 -8.93 15.78
N PHE A 187 14.41 -9.74 16.25
CA PHE A 187 14.05 -9.86 17.66
C PHE A 187 14.07 -11.34 18.12
N PRO A 188 13.85 -11.64 19.41
CA PRO A 188 13.55 -13.00 19.85
C PRO A 188 12.21 -13.51 19.28
N VAL A 189 12.08 -14.84 19.15
CA VAL A 189 10.80 -15.45 18.72
C VAL A 189 9.76 -15.31 19.83
N VAL A 190 10.11 -15.68 21.05
CA VAL A 190 9.26 -15.56 22.24
C VAL A 190 9.97 -14.69 23.27
N ARG A 191 9.30 -13.64 23.72
CA ARG A 191 9.75 -12.74 24.79
C ARG A 191 8.82 -12.84 25.97
N MET A 192 9.38 -12.93 27.16
CA MET A 192 8.63 -12.95 28.42
C MET A 192 9.17 -11.88 29.34
N SER A 193 8.28 -11.05 29.89
CA SER A 193 8.66 -10.05 30.88
C SER A 193 7.61 -9.98 31.98
N ASN A 194 7.96 -9.37 33.12
CA ASN A 194 6.94 -9.01 34.10
C ASN A 194 6.09 -7.86 33.55
N GLY A 195 4.78 -7.84 33.87
CA GLY A 195 3.88 -6.77 33.43
C GLY A 195 4.21 -5.43 34.11
N GLU A 196 3.97 -4.32 33.41
CA GLU A 196 4.20 -2.98 33.98
C GLU A 196 3.20 -2.69 35.12
N GLY A 197 3.74 -2.41 36.32
CA GLY A 197 3.02 -1.78 37.42
C GLY A 197 2.65 -2.70 38.59
N GLN A 198 3.23 -2.40 39.76
CA GLN A 198 2.88 -2.89 41.11
C GLN A 198 2.88 -4.41 41.32
N GLN A 199 3.80 -4.85 42.20
CA GLN A 199 3.87 -6.13 42.91
C GLN A 199 2.51 -6.84 42.96
N SER A 200 2.28 -7.78 42.04
CA SER A 200 1.15 -8.66 42.18
C SER A 200 1.38 -9.46 43.45
N VAL A 201 0.37 -9.55 44.31
CA VAL A 201 0.33 -10.60 45.32
C VAL A 201 0.20 -11.87 44.51
N ILE A 202 1.34 -12.44 44.08
CA ILE A 202 1.40 -13.64 43.27
C ILE A 202 0.51 -14.66 43.97
N ALA A 203 -0.63 -14.98 43.36
CA ALA A 203 -1.41 -16.11 43.81
C ALA A 203 -0.45 -17.31 43.71
N LYS A 204 -0.35 -18.11 44.77
CA LYS A 204 0.59 -19.26 44.87
C LYS A 204 0.53 -20.26 43.70
N GLU A 205 -0.38 -20.08 42.75
CA GLU A 205 -0.68 -20.98 41.64
C GLU A 205 -0.42 -20.37 40.24
N SER A 206 -0.05 -19.08 40.13
CA SER A 206 0.21 -18.45 38.82
C SER A 206 1.46 -19.05 38.15
N ALA A 207 1.34 -19.50 36.89
CA ALA A 207 2.46 -20.02 36.12
C ALA A 207 2.29 -19.78 34.62
N ARG A 208 3.40 -19.53 33.91
CA ARG A 208 3.42 -19.36 32.47
C ARG A 208 3.83 -20.68 31.82
N ARG A 209 2.95 -21.33 31.06
CA ARG A 209 3.25 -22.58 30.35
C ARG A 209 3.34 -22.33 28.85
N ILE A 210 4.48 -22.64 28.24
CA ILE A 210 4.72 -22.45 26.81
C ILE A 210 5.09 -23.81 26.18
N GLY A 211 4.20 -24.34 25.34
CA GLY A 211 4.37 -25.57 24.61
C GLY A 211 4.63 -25.34 23.11
N MET A 212 5.68 -25.94 22.56
CA MET A 212 5.99 -25.94 21.13
C MET A 212 6.02 -27.38 20.63
N LEU A 213 5.03 -27.77 19.83
CA LEU A 213 4.84 -29.10 19.28
C LEU A 213 5.05 -29.07 17.77
N SER A 214 6.10 -29.71 17.28
CA SER A 214 6.41 -29.74 15.84
C SER A 214 6.59 -28.34 15.24
N CYS A 215 7.24 -27.43 15.98
CA CYS A 215 7.46 -26.06 15.51
C CYS A 215 8.87 -25.88 14.93
N SER A 216 9.00 -24.97 13.97
CA SER A 216 10.29 -24.48 13.49
C SER A 216 10.40 -23.01 13.84
N MET A 217 11.39 -22.67 14.68
CA MET A 217 11.59 -21.33 15.24
C MET A 217 12.92 -20.75 14.79
N TYR A 218 12.89 -19.52 14.28
CA TYR A 218 14.03 -18.83 13.68
C TYR A 218 14.18 -17.46 14.34
N GLY A 219 15.27 -17.23 15.07
CA GLY A 219 15.47 -16.00 15.82
C GLY A 219 16.83 -15.37 15.55
N ALA A 220 16.85 -14.05 15.36
CA ALA A 220 18.08 -13.29 15.12
C ALA A 220 18.88 -13.01 16.39
N GLU A 221 18.22 -12.60 17.46
CA GLU A 221 18.87 -12.35 18.76
C GLU A 221 18.75 -13.54 19.71
N GLY A 222 17.70 -14.34 19.52
CA GLY A 222 17.53 -15.63 20.16
C GLY A 222 16.15 -16.24 19.90
N VAL A 223 15.90 -17.43 20.46
CA VAL A 223 14.56 -18.06 20.33
C VAL A 223 13.66 -17.68 21.49
N PHE A 224 14.13 -17.87 22.73
CA PHE A 224 13.41 -17.48 23.93
C PHE A 224 14.19 -16.42 24.69
N GLN A 225 13.51 -15.35 25.09
CA GLN A 225 14.06 -14.29 25.93
C GLN A 225 13.22 -14.11 27.19
N PHE A 226 13.89 -14.05 28.33
CA PHE A 226 13.33 -13.86 29.66
C PHE A 226 13.88 -12.57 30.26
N ASP A 227 13.02 -11.57 30.43
CA ASP A 227 13.38 -10.29 31.01
C ASP A 227 12.82 -10.22 32.43
N GLY A 228 13.72 -10.22 33.41
CA GLY A 228 13.40 -10.04 34.82
C GLY A 228 13.42 -8.57 35.22
N THR A 229 12.75 -8.27 36.34
CA THR A 229 12.90 -7.00 37.03
C THR A 229 13.82 -7.20 38.22
N PRO A 230 14.86 -6.38 38.42
CA PRO A 230 15.72 -6.48 39.59
C PRO A 230 14.92 -6.42 40.89
N ASN A 231 15.17 -7.37 41.80
CA ASN A 231 14.51 -7.51 43.11
C ASN A 231 13.04 -7.97 43.09
N GLU A 232 12.52 -8.43 41.96
CA GLU A 232 11.21 -9.10 41.91
C GLU A 232 11.36 -10.61 41.85
N THR A 233 10.45 -11.33 42.52
CA THR A 233 10.35 -12.79 42.38
C THR A 233 9.82 -13.10 40.98
N PRO A 234 10.51 -13.95 40.19
CA PRO A 234 10.07 -14.27 38.86
C PRO A 234 8.81 -15.12 38.89
N ILE A 235 7.94 -14.92 37.91
CA ILE A 235 6.76 -15.78 37.73
C ILE A 235 7.24 -17.14 37.19
N PRO A 236 6.82 -18.29 37.79
CA PRO A 236 7.22 -19.59 37.32
C PRO A 236 6.91 -19.81 35.84
N VAL A 237 7.91 -20.26 35.06
CA VAL A 237 7.77 -20.59 33.65
C VAL A 237 8.04 -22.06 33.40
N GLU A 238 7.16 -22.71 32.64
CA GLU A 238 7.33 -24.06 32.12
C GLU A 238 7.41 -24.03 30.59
N LEU A 239 8.58 -24.35 30.05
CA LEU A 239 8.83 -24.51 28.61
C LEU A 239 8.79 -25.99 28.24
N ARG A 240 7.93 -26.37 27.27
CA ARG A 240 7.85 -27.74 26.74
C ARG A 240 8.07 -27.75 25.23
N LEU A 241 9.16 -28.35 24.77
CA LEU A 241 9.51 -28.41 23.35
C LEU A 241 9.49 -29.86 22.85
N ARG A 242 8.61 -30.19 21.89
CA ARG A 242 8.57 -31.54 21.30
C ARG A 242 8.70 -31.49 19.79
N ARG A 243 9.63 -32.27 19.23
CA ARG A 243 9.86 -32.38 17.76
C ARG A 243 10.09 -31.02 17.10
N SER A 244 10.78 -30.12 17.79
CA SER A 244 10.92 -28.72 17.39
C SER A 244 12.34 -28.40 16.94
N ILE A 245 12.45 -27.48 15.99
CA ILE A 245 13.71 -26.93 15.47
C ILE A 245 13.84 -25.49 15.96
N CYS A 246 15.02 -25.14 16.47
CA CYS A 246 15.41 -23.80 16.84
C CYS A 246 16.65 -23.43 16.03
N LEU A 247 16.62 -22.30 15.31
CA LEU A 247 17.75 -21.81 14.54
C LEU A 247 18.10 -20.36 14.94
N GLY A 248 19.39 -20.14 15.23
CA GLY A 248 19.96 -18.80 15.31
C GLY A 248 20.35 -18.28 13.92
N THR A 249 19.84 -17.11 13.51
CA THR A 249 20.19 -16.52 12.21
C THR A 249 21.45 -15.63 12.27
N LYS A 250 21.84 -15.17 13.46
CA LYS A 250 23.11 -14.47 13.71
C LYS A 250 24.08 -15.36 14.50
N SER A 251 25.37 -15.11 14.33
CA SER A 251 26.45 -15.87 14.99
C SER A 251 26.42 -15.78 16.52
N ASN A 252 25.81 -14.74 17.09
CA ASN A 252 25.67 -14.51 18.52
C ASN A 252 24.25 -14.82 19.06
N ALA A 253 23.39 -15.44 18.24
CA ALA A 253 22.03 -15.78 18.66
C ALA A 253 22.05 -16.84 19.78
N ALA A 254 21.27 -16.60 20.83
CA ALA A 254 21.12 -17.55 21.92
C ALA A 254 19.85 -18.42 21.73
N PHE A 255 19.90 -19.71 22.06
CA PHE A 255 18.66 -20.50 22.13
C PHE A 255 17.73 -19.95 23.23
N ILE A 256 18.26 -19.75 24.44
CA ILE A 256 17.56 -19.09 25.55
C ILE A 256 18.42 -17.93 26.06
N SER A 257 17.84 -16.75 26.26
CA SER A 257 18.49 -15.61 26.93
C SER A 257 17.70 -15.18 28.17
N PHE A 258 18.42 -14.84 29.22
CA PHE A 258 17.92 -14.24 30.45
C PHE A 258 18.57 -12.87 30.63
N HIS A 259 17.77 -11.83 30.88
CA HIS A 259 18.25 -10.49 31.19
C HIS A 259 17.66 -10.04 32.53
N ASN A 260 18.51 -9.62 33.46
CA ASN A 260 18.11 -9.23 34.82
C ASN A 260 17.23 -10.28 35.54
N TRP A 261 17.37 -11.56 35.18
CA TRP A 261 16.60 -12.65 35.78
C TRP A 261 17.32 -13.14 37.04
N PRO A 262 16.60 -13.38 38.15
CA PRO A 262 17.26 -13.80 39.39
C PRO A 262 17.83 -15.22 39.23
N LEU A 263 19.07 -15.35 39.69
CA LEU A 263 19.79 -16.61 39.80
C LEU A 263 19.60 -17.17 41.20
N SER A 264 19.55 -18.49 41.32
CA SER A 264 19.42 -19.14 42.62
C SER A 264 20.71 -18.95 43.44
N ASP A 265 20.62 -18.31 44.61
CA ASP A 265 21.74 -18.06 45.56
C ASP A 265 22.45 -19.34 46.07
N GLY A 266 21.88 -20.51 45.77
CA GLY A 266 22.50 -21.81 45.97
C GLY A 266 21.97 -22.78 44.93
N ALA A 267 22.65 -22.87 43.78
CA ALA A 267 22.45 -23.97 42.85
C ALA A 267 22.89 -25.28 43.55
N ASP A 268 21.98 -25.89 44.30
CA ASP A 268 22.17 -27.22 44.86
C ASP A 268 22.27 -28.25 43.73
N LEU A 269 22.76 -29.46 44.02
CA LEU A 269 22.98 -30.51 43.03
C LEU A 269 21.70 -30.89 42.24
N GLU A 270 20.52 -30.55 42.76
CA GLU A 270 19.21 -30.96 42.21
C GLU A 270 18.45 -29.86 41.44
N HIS A 271 18.88 -28.59 41.50
CA HIS A 271 18.12 -27.46 40.92
C HIS A 271 18.94 -26.69 39.85
N PRO A 272 18.29 -26.17 38.79
CA PRO A 272 18.96 -25.35 37.77
C PRO A 272 19.42 -24.01 38.35
N ALA A 273 20.39 -23.36 37.69
CA ALA A 273 20.95 -22.07 38.14
C ALA A 273 19.96 -20.88 38.02
N VAL A 274 18.93 -21.03 37.18
CA VAL A 274 17.87 -20.04 36.95
C VAL A 274 16.65 -20.37 37.79
N ASP A 275 16.21 -19.41 38.60
CA ASP A 275 15.05 -19.61 39.47
C ASP A 275 13.74 -19.65 38.65
N ALA A 276 12.77 -20.38 39.18
CA ALA A 276 11.41 -20.50 38.70
C ALA A 276 11.24 -20.89 37.20
N THR A 277 12.25 -21.46 36.56
CA THR A 277 12.18 -21.85 35.14
C THR A 277 12.39 -23.35 34.94
N GLN A 278 11.42 -24.02 34.31
CA GLN A 278 11.46 -25.43 33.97
C GLN A 278 11.51 -25.60 32.45
N LEU A 279 12.44 -26.44 31.97
CA LEU A 279 12.60 -26.72 30.55
C LEU A 279 12.51 -28.22 30.28
N GLU A 280 11.43 -28.65 29.64
CA GLU A 280 11.24 -30.01 29.14
C GLU A 280 11.40 -30.05 27.63
N TYR A 281 12.11 -31.06 27.12
CA TYR A 281 12.19 -31.27 25.69
C TYR A 281 12.25 -32.73 25.30
N GLU A 282 11.68 -33.02 24.14
CA GLU A 282 11.67 -34.33 23.50
C GLU A 282 11.96 -34.10 22.01
N HIS A 283 13.02 -34.70 21.47
CA HIS A 283 13.37 -34.53 20.05
C HIS A 283 13.53 -33.02 19.68
N LEU A 284 14.53 -32.35 20.26
CA LEU A 284 14.88 -30.96 19.97
C LEU A 284 16.09 -30.90 19.01
N ARG A 285 16.11 -29.92 18.10
CA ARG A 285 17.29 -29.55 17.31
C ARG A 285 17.58 -28.07 17.44
N LEU A 286 18.83 -27.76 17.79
CA LEU A 286 19.40 -26.43 17.92
C LEU A 286 20.44 -26.26 16.80
N LEU A 287 20.19 -25.30 15.91
CA LEU A 287 20.94 -25.10 14.69
C LEU A 287 21.54 -23.70 14.68
N ASN A 288 22.84 -23.56 14.45
CA ASN A 288 23.53 -22.25 14.39
C ASN A 288 23.28 -21.33 15.61
N CYS A 289 22.88 -21.86 16.76
CA CYS A 289 22.83 -21.09 17.99
C CYS A 289 24.27 -20.86 18.46
N GLY A 290 24.74 -19.62 18.43
CA GLY A 290 26.06 -19.24 18.94
C GLY A 290 26.21 -19.55 20.42
N HIS A 291 25.11 -19.40 21.16
CA HIS A 291 25.02 -19.72 22.58
C HIS A 291 23.79 -20.62 22.83
N LEU A 292 23.92 -21.64 23.68
CA LEU A 292 22.78 -22.44 24.12
C LEU A 292 21.97 -21.73 25.20
N THR A 293 22.64 -21.02 26.10
CA THR A 293 22.01 -20.12 27.07
C THR A 293 22.87 -18.88 27.26
N ARG A 294 22.25 -17.71 27.37
CA ARG A 294 22.90 -16.45 27.77
C ARG A 294 22.20 -15.92 29.01
N VAL A 295 22.96 -15.49 30.01
CA VAL A 295 22.45 -14.85 31.22
C VAL A 295 23.22 -13.54 31.38
N ASP A 296 22.60 -12.43 31.04
CA ASP A 296 23.27 -11.13 30.95
C ASP A 296 24.56 -11.25 30.10
N ASP A 297 25.73 -11.10 30.73
CA ASP A 297 27.05 -11.21 30.09
C ASP A 297 27.64 -12.64 30.09
N GLU A 298 27.05 -13.58 30.84
CA GLU A 298 27.51 -14.97 30.94
C GLU A 298 26.90 -15.86 29.87
N THR A 299 27.67 -16.84 29.37
CA THR A 299 27.28 -17.69 28.24
C THR A 299 27.51 -19.17 28.49
N VAL A 300 26.62 -19.98 27.93
CA VAL A 300 26.65 -21.44 27.93
C VAL A 300 26.73 -21.90 26.48
N ASP A 301 27.94 -22.22 26.02
CA ASP A 301 28.21 -22.40 24.58
C ASP A 301 28.17 -23.85 24.11
N ASN A 302 28.17 -24.81 25.04
CA ASN A 302 28.32 -26.22 24.70
C ASN A 302 27.52 -27.13 25.64
N VAL A 303 27.37 -28.39 25.21
CA VAL A 303 26.58 -29.42 25.89
C VAL A 303 27.08 -29.72 27.32
N ALA A 304 28.39 -29.63 27.57
CA ALA A 304 28.95 -29.86 28.89
C ALA A 304 28.56 -28.75 29.87
N ALA A 305 28.69 -27.48 29.45
CA ALA A 305 28.25 -26.32 30.21
C ALA A 305 26.72 -26.32 30.40
N TRP A 306 25.96 -26.71 29.37
CA TRP A 306 24.50 -26.89 29.46
C TRP A 306 24.11 -27.84 30.58
N ARG A 307 24.77 -29.01 30.65
CA ARG A 307 24.50 -30.00 31.70
C ARG A 307 24.78 -29.46 33.09
N GLN A 308 25.81 -28.62 33.25
CA GLN A 308 26.14 -28.00 34.52
C GLN A 308 25.11 -26.93 34.92
N PHE A 309 24.64 -26.15 33.94
CA PHE A 309 23.71 -25.04 34.14
C PHE A 309 22.27 -25.52 34.41
N TRP A 310 21.73 -26.36 33.52
CA TRP A 310 20.35 -26.85 33.56
C TRP A 310 20.16 -28.12 34.40
N LYS A 311 21.24 -28.78 34.82
CA LYS A 311 21.24 -30.11 35.46
C LYS A 311 20.51 -31.19 34.65
N ARG A 312 20.29 -30.96 33.34
CA ARG A 312 19.62 -31.87 32.40
C ARG A 312 20.52 -32.16 31.20
N PRO A 313 20.62 -33.42 30.73
CA PRO A 313 21.49 -33.78 29.62
C PRO A 313 20.87 -33.38 28.26
N LEU A 314 21.60 -32.61 27.46
CA LEU A 314 21.26 -32.33 26.07
C LEU A 314 22.06 -33.30 25.17
N PRO A 315 21.41 -34.09 24.28
CA PRO A 315 22.15 -34.95 23.36
C PRO A 315 23.06 -34.14 22.44
N GLU A 316 24.27 -34.63 22.14
CA GLU A 316 25.18 -33.92 21.24
C GLU A 316 24.58 -33.77 19.84
N GLU A 317 23.83 -34.78 19.35
CA GLU A 317 23.13 -34.66 18.06
C GLU A 317 22.01 -33.61 18.04
N ALA A 318 21.61 -33.09 19.20
CA ALA A 318 20.65 -32.00 19.27
C ALA A 318 21.26 -30.67 18.83
N VAL A 319 22.59 -30.50 18.92
CA VAL A 319 23.28 -29.26 18.57
C VAL A 319 24.06 -29.45 17.27
N ARG A 320 23.77 -28.64 16.25
CA ARG A 320 24.43 -28.75 14.94
C ARG A 320 24.75 -27.37 14.35
N GLN A 321 25.93 -27.24 13.78
CA GLN A 321 26.30 -26.11 12.93
C GLN A 321 25.98 -26.47 11.47
N LEU A 322 25.32 -25.57 10.75
CA LEU A 322 25.06 -25.70 9.33
C LEU A 322 26.30 -25.27 8.53
N PRO A 323 26.61 -25.93 7.39
CA PRO A 323 27.85 -25.68 6.63
C PRO A 323 27.94 -24.29 5.97
N ALA A 324 26.81 -23.58 5.86
CA ALA A 324 26.73 -22.23 5.33
C ALA A 324 25.93 -21.35 6.30
N ALA A 325 26.35 -20.11 6.50
CA ALA A 325 25.52 -19.10 7.13
C ALA A 325 24.28 -18.92 6.23
N VAL A 326 23.11 -19.32 6.71
CA VAL A 326 21.87 -19.00 6.02
C VAL A 326 21.70 -17.50 6.18
N ASP A 327 21.65 -16.76 5.07
CA ASP A 327 21.53 -15.32 5.12
C ASP A 327 20.20 -14.96 5.81
N GLY A 328 20.22 -13.94 6.68
CA GLY A 328 19.01 -13.47 7.36
C GLY A 328 17.93 -13.07 6.35
N GLU A 329 18.34 -12.62 5.17
CA GLU A 329 17.45 -12.22 4.09
C GLU A 329 16.69 -13.39 3.44
N ASP A 330 17.27 -14.60 3.43
CA ASP A 330 16.59 -15.80 2.92
C ASP A 330 15.32 -16.14 3.73
N PHE A 331 15.23 -15.64 4.97
CA PHE A 331 14.07 -15.86 5.84
C PHE A 331 12.96 -14.84 5.63
N HIS A 332 13.11 -13.85 4.73
CA HIS A 332 11.98 -13.00 4.30
C HIS A 332 10.98 -13.74 3.42
N ASN A 333 11.29 -14.94 2.97
CA ASN A 333 10.36 -15.78 2.24
C ASN A 333 10.16 -17.13 2.95
N PRO A 334 8.96 -17.46 3.45
CA PRO A 334 8.68 -18.73 4.10
C PRO A 334 8.93 -19.92 3.18
N ASP A 335 8.81 -19.76 1.85
CA ASP A 335 9.13 -20.81 0.88
C ASP A 335 10.63 -21.09 0.83
N ILE A 336 11.48 -20.06 0.91
CA ILE A 336 12.93 -20.22 0.95
C ILE A 336 13.35 -20.86 2.28
N ALA A 337 12.80 -20.41 3.41
CA ALA A 337 13.06 -21.02 4.71
C ALA A 337 12.66 -22.52 4.72
N VAL A 338 11.49 -22.83 4.17
CA VAL A 338 10.99 -24.20 4.02
C VAL A 338 11.85 -25.03 3.06
N GLN A 339 12.26 -24.49 1.91
CA GLN A 339 12.96 -25.24 0.86
C GLN A 339 14.46 -25.38 1.13
N ARG A 340 15.10 -24.41 1.80
CA ARG A 340 16.55 -24.44 2.07
C ARG A 340 16.87 -25.05 3.42
N VAL A 341 16.12 -24.70 4.47
CA VAL A 341 16.49 -25.10 5.82
C VAL A 341 15.93 -26.46 6.19
N LEU A 342 14.64 -26.74 5.93
CA LEU A 342 14.05 -28.02 6.34
C LEU A 342 14.71 -29.25 5.67
N PRO A 343 15.09 -29.23 4.38
CA PRO A 343 15.79 -30.36 3.77
C PRO A 343 17.22 -30.55 4.29
N ALA A 344 17.88 -29.49 4.79
CA ALA A 344 19.21 -29.61 5.40
C ALA A 344 19.17 -30.27 6.79
N VAL A 345 17.99 -30.30 7.42
CA VAL A 345 17.73 -30.90 8.73
C VAL A 345 17.21 -32.34 8.59
N ASP A 346 17.43 -33.01 7.44
CA ASP A 346 16.98 -34.37 7.14
C ASP A 346 17.34 -35.37 8.26
N VAL A 347 16.42 -35.50 9.21
CA VAL A 347 16.45 -36.45 10.32
C VAL A 347 15.03 -36.98 10.43
N ARG A 348 14.71 -37.95 9.57
CA ARG A 348 13.56 -38.84 9.79
C ARG A 348 13.73 -39.49 11.15
N ALA A 349 13.08 -38.95 12.18
CA ALA A 349 13.05 -39.57 13.50
C ALA A 349 12.09 -40.76 13.45
N ASN A 350 12.62 -41.99 13.57
CA ASN A 350 11.86 -43.21 13.94
C ASN A 350 10.46 -43.34 13.29
N GLY A 351 10.36 -43.23 11.96
CA GLY A 351 9.12 -43.49 11.23
C GLY A 351 8.11 -42.34 11.15
N ALA A 352 8.37 -41.17 11.75
CA ALA A 352 7.59 -39.95 11.48
C ALA A 352 8.10 -39.27 10.20
N PRO A 353 7.22 -38.80 9.30
CA PRO A 353 7.64 -38.27 8.01
C PRO A 353 8.34 -36.90 8.07
N TYR A 354 8.17 -36.13 9.16
CA TYR A 354 8.74 -34.77 9.31
C TYR A 354 9.18 -34.48 10.75
N PHE A 355 10.21 -33.64 10.89
CA PHE A 355 10.72 -33.07 12.15
C PHE A 355 10.61 -31.54 12.07
N GLY A 356 10.11 -30.87 13.11
CA GLY A 356 9.62 -29.49 13.00
C GLY A 356 8.27 -29.46 12.30
N ILE A 357 8.12 -28.57 11.31
CA ILE A 357 6.85 -28.34 10.59
C ILE A 357 6.59 -29.31 9.43
N GLN A 358 5.33 -29.42 9.04
CA GLN A 358 4.86 -30.00 7.78
C GLN A 358 4.65 -28.86 6.76
N PRO A 359 5.59 -28.62 5.83
CA PRO A 359 5.58 -27.46 4.94
C PRO A 359 4.25 -27.17 4.25
N GLU A 360 3.61 -28.21 3.74
CA GLU A 360 2.40 -28.14 2.91
C GLU A 360 1.17 -27.66 3.68
N THR A 361 1.23 -27.73 5.01
CA THR A 361 0.10 -27.40 5.90
C THR A 361 0.24 -26.03 6.55
N VAL A 362 1.44 -25.45 6.56
CA VAL A 362 1.70 -24.15 7.17
C VAL A 362 1.06 -23.05 6.33
N ALA A 363 0.34 -22.15 6.99
CA ALA A 363 -0.26 -20.96 6.40
C ALA A 363 0.77 -20.10 5.64
N ARG A 364 0.44 -19.70 4.41
CA ARG A 364 1.27 -18.80 3.59
C ARG A 364 0.40 -17.74 2.93
N VAL A 365 0.94 -16.53 2.82
CA VAL A 365 0.37 -15.50 1.95
C VAL A 365 0.61 -15.92 0.50
N ASP A 366 -0.41 -15.76 -0.35
CA ASP A 366 -0.25 -15.96 -1.80
C ASP A 366 0.93 -15.13 -2.34
N GLU A 367 1.82 -15.75 -3.11
CA GLU A 367 3.03 -15.12 -3.65
C GLU A 367 2.70 -13.83 -4.41
N GLY A 368 1.58 -13.83 -5.12
CA GLY A 368 1.08 -12.68 -5.83
C GLY A 368 0.67 -11.51 -4.95
N VAL A 369 0.02 -11.82 -3.82
CA VAL A 369 -0.32 -10.82 -2.81
C VAL A 369 0.94 -10.29 -2.12
N HIS A 370 1.92 -11.15 -1.83
CA HIS A 370 3.21 -10.72 -1.30
C HIS A 370 3.96 -9.80 -2.28
N ALA A 371 4.02 -10.17 -3.56
CA ALA A 371 4.62 -9.36 -4.62
C ALA A 371 3.92 -8.01 -4.76
N ARG A 372 2.59 -7.96 -4.64
CA ARG A 372 1.84 -6.70 -4.59
C ARG A 372 2.22 -5.85 -3.39
N ILE A 373 2.27 -6.43 -2.19
CA ILE A 373 2.59 -5.68 -0.98
C ILE A 373 4.00 -5.12 -1.08
N HIS A 374 4.94 -5.92 -1.58
CA HIS A 374 6.28 -5.48 -1.88
C HIS A 374 6.31 -4.34 -2.92
N ALA A 375 5.58 -4.47 -4.03
CA ALA A 375 5.47 -3.42 -5.04
C ALA A 375 4.85 -2.13 -4.47
N ALA A 376 3.83 -2.25 -3.62
CA ALA A 376 3.14 -1.13 -3.00
C ALA A 376 3.95 -0.48 -1.86
N SER A 377 4.75 -1.24 -1.11
CA SER A 377 5.62 -0.71 -0.05
C SER A 377 6.82 0.04 -0.63
N HIS A 378 7.32 -0.42 -1.78
CA HIS A 378 8.39 0.24 -2.53
C HIS A 378 7.88 1.32 -3.50
N ARG A 379 6.56 1.55 -3.54
CA ARG A 379 5.99 2.64 -4.34
C ARG A 379 6.53 3.97 -3.83
N ARG A 380 7.07 4.75 -4.75
CA ARG A 380 7.54 6.12 -4.51
C ARG A 380 6.36 6.97 -4.10
N ARG A 381 6.53 7.67 -2.99
CA ARG A 381 5.54 8.64 -2.51
C ARG A 381 5.80 9.99 -3.13
N LEU A 382 4.75 10.80 -3.21
CA LEU A 382 4.94 12.23 -3.37
C LEU A 382 5.83 12.72 -2.23
N PRO A 383 6.90 13.49 -2.51
CA PRO A 383 7.70 14.09 -1.47
C PRO A 383 6.83 14.84 -0.46
N ASN A 384 7.15 14.80 0.84
CA ASN A 384 6.35 15.50 1.86
C ASN A 384 6.30 17.01 1.62
N ASP A 385 7.31 17.58 0.96
CA ASP A 385 7.38 18.98 0.52
C ASP A 385 6.66 19.24 -0.81
N PHE A 386 6.14 18.19 -1.47
CA PHE A 386 5.13 18.30 -2.52
C PHE A 386 3.77 18.61 -1.88
N GLU A 387 3.72 19.66 -1.07
CA GLU A 387 2.45 20.16 -0.54
C GLU A 387 1.61 20.63 -1.74
N LEU A 388 0.37 20.12 -1.87
CA LEU A 388 -0.63 20.56 -2.86
C LEU A 388 -0.97 22.07 -2.76
N THR A 389 -0.42 22.74 -1.75
CA THR A 389 -0.47 24.16 -1.50
C THR A 389 0.86 24.57 -0.88
N THR A 390 1.90 24.79 -1.71
CA THR A 390 3.12 25.46 -1.22
C THR A 390 2.70 26.69 -0.42
N ALA A 391 3.06 26.77 0.88
CA ALA A 391 2.76 27.96 1.68
C ALA A 391 3.35 29.20 1.01
N ALA A 392 2.48 29.99 0.37
CA ALA A 392 2.91 31.07 -0.52
C ALA A 392 3.73 32.10 0.26
N LYS A 393 4.95 32.39 -0.18
CA LYS A 393 5.75 33.48 0.40
C LYS A 393 5.09 34.85 0.15
N SER A 394 4.41 34.96 -0.99
CA SER A 394 3.66 36.15 -1.39
C SER A 394 2.53 35.77 -2.35
N THR A 395 1.37 36.41 -2.22
CA THR A 395 0.26 36.30 -3.17
C THR A 395 0.15 37.59 -3.98
N ILE A 396 0.10 37.48 -5.31
CA ILE A 396 0.15 38.59 -6.25
C ILE A 396 -0.98 38.42 -7.26
N ARG A 397 -1.69 39.49 -7.59
CA ARG A 397 -2.79 39.44 -8.55
C ARG A 397 -2.36 39.99 -9.91
N PHE A 398 -2.67 39.27 -10.98
CA PHE A 398 -2.37 39.68 -12.35
C PHE A 398 -3.65 39.79 -13.18
N ASP A 399 -3.89 40.94 -13.80
CA ASP A 399 -5.04 41.14 -14.69
C ASP A 399 -4.73 40.60 -16.09
N LEU A 400 -5.47 39.58 -16.52
CA LEU A 400 -5.28 38.96 -17.84
C LEU A 400 -5.68 39.88 -19.01
N ARG A 401 -6.27 41.05 -18.77
CA ARG A 401 -6.38 42.11 -19.79
C ARG A 401 -4.99 42.61 -20.24
N ARG A 402 -3.95 42.40 -19.43
CA ARG A 402 -2.55 42.70 -19.72
C ARG A 402 -1.74 41.47 -20.15
N ALA A 403 -2.41 40.46 -20.70
CA ALA A 403 -1.83 39.18 -21.08
C ALA A 403 -0.52 39.23 -21.87
N ALA A 404 -0.32 40.23 -22.74
CA ALA A 404 0.94 40.39 -23.50
C ALA A 404 2.19 40.52 -22.60
N GLN A 405 2.03 41.00 -21.36
CA GLN A 405 3.11 41.16 -20.38
C GLN A 405 3.25 39.96 -19.45
N PHE A 406 2.48 38.88 -19.65
CA PHE A 406 2.38 37.79 -18.68
C PHE A 406 3.72 37.07 -18.47
N ASN A 407 4.41 36.69 -19.55
CA ASN A 407 5.72 36.03 -19.44
C ASN A 407 6.78 36.94 -18.80
N GLU A 408 6.80 38.22 -19.16
CA GLU A 408 7.71 39.21 -18.55
C GLU A 408 7.40 39.39 -17.06
N PHE A 409 6.13 39.47 -16.69
CA PHE A 409 5.68 39.59 -15.31
C PHE A 409 6.11 38.38 -14.46
N LEU A 410 5.83 37.16 -14.93
CA LEU A 410 6.20 35.94 -14.22
C LEU A 410 7.70 35.82 -14.01
N ASN A 411 8.51 36.33 -14.94
CA ASN A 411 9.98 36.31 -14.85
C ASN A 411 10.57 37.53 -14.12
N GLY A 412 9.84 38.64 -14.06
CA GLY A 412 10.28 39.90 -13.50
C GLY A 412 10.40 39.91 -11.97
N PRO A 413 10.95 41.01 -11.41
CA PRO A 413 11.14 41.17 -9.97
C PRO A 413 9.82 41.29 -9.20
N GLN A 414 8.71 41.59 -9.91
CA GLN A 414 7.37 41.66 -9.34
C GLN A 414 6.81 40.28 -8.99
N CYS A 415 7.36 39.19 -9.56
CA CYS A 415 6.97 37.83 -9.27
C CYS A 415 8.18 37.04 -8.74
N PRO A 416 8.54 37.23 -7.46
CA PRO A 416 9.66 36.51 -6.85
C PRO A 416 9.38 35.00 -6.78
N ASN A 417 10.45 34.22 -6.64
CA ASN A 417 10.36 32.76 -6.50
C ASN A 417 9.54 32.35 -5.26
N GLY A 418 8.67 31.35 -5.39
CA GLY A 418 7.74 30.90 -4.35
C GLY A 418 6.45 31.73 -4.25
N SER A 419 6.11 32.51 -5.28
CA SER A 419 4.89 33.32 -5.32
C SER A 419 3.67 32.50 -5.75
N THR A 420 2.51 32.88 -5.21
CA THR A 420 1.19 32.55 -5.78
C THR A 420 0.70 33.72 -6.63
N VAL A 421 0.44 33.46 -7.90
CA VAL A 421 -0.05 34.43 -8.88
C VAL A 421 -1.50 34.13 -9.20
N VAL A 422 -2.41 34.97 -8.72
CA VAL A 422 -3.83 34.87 -9.04
C VAL A 422 -4.12 35.68 -10.30
N CYS A 423 -4.29 34.97 -11.41
CA CYS A 423 -4.56 35.50 -12.73
C CYS A 423 -6.07 35.64 -12.93
N PHE A 424 -6.59 36.87 -12.90
CA PHE A 424 -8.04 37.09 -12.99
C PHE A 424 -8.46 37.64 -14.36
N GLY A 425 -9.65 37.25 -14.81
CA GLY A 425 -10.21 37.73 -16.08
C GLY A 425 -11.52 37.05 -16.46
N SER A 426 -11.96 37.28 -17.70
CA SER A 426 -13.22 36.72 -18.22
C SER A 426 -13.16 36.49 -19.72
N GLY A 427 -13.93 35.51 -20.22
CA GLY A 427 -13.96 35.14 -21.62
C GLY A 427 -12.61 34.64 -22.16
N LEU A 428 -12.42 34.76 -23.48
CA LEU A 428 -11.19 34.31 -24.12
C LEU A 428 -10.03 35.29 -23.85
N ARG A 429 -8.88 34.76 -23.43
CA ARG A 429 -7.62 35.49 -23.24
C ARG A 429 -6.49 34.79 -23.99
N ILE A 430 -5.72 35.59 -24.71
CA ILE A 430 -4.60 35.12 -25.52
C ILE A 430 -3.32 35.39 -24.73
N LEU A 431 -2.57 34.35 -24.37
CA LEU A 431 -1.30 34.46 -23.64
C LEU A 431 -0.11 34.18 -24.56
N PRO A 432 1.01 34.90 -24.40
CA PRO A 432 2.26 34.53 -25.06
C PRO A 432 2.79 33.20 -24.52
N SER A 433 3.79 32.61 -25.20
CA SER A 433 4.55 31.50 -24.63
C SER A 433 5.26 31.93 -23.34
N VAL A 434 5.19 31.07 -22.33
CA VAL A 434 5.74 31.26 -21.00
C VAL A 434 6.96 30.37 -20.84
N GLN A 435 8.08 30.97 -20.45
CA GLN A 435 9.33 30.27 -20.14
C GLN A 435 9.68 30.51 -18.68
N LEU A 436 9.77 29.46 -17.88
CA LEU A 436 10.10 29.53 -16.46
C LEU A 436 11.38 28.74 -16.20
N GLN A 437 12.45 29.42 -15.78
CA GLN A 437 13.73 28.79 -15.46
C GLN A 437 14.03 28.94 -13.98
N GLY A 438 14.24 27.84 -13.26
CA GLY A 438 14.62 27.88 -11.84
C GLY A 438 13.54 28.42 -10.91
N LYS A 439 12.30 28.60 -11.39
CA LYS A 439 11.20 29.21 -10.63
C LYS A 439 10.25 28.16 -10.07
N ARG A 440 9.81 28.40 -8.84
CA ARG A 440 8.73 27.72 -8.12
C ARG A 440 7.55 28.68 -8.06
N LEU A 441 6.48 28.40 -8.78
CA LEU A 441 5.31 29.29 -8.88
C LEU A 441 4.01 28.49 -8.77
N ARG A 442 3.03 29.08 -8.09
CA ARG A 442 1.63 28.68 -8.18
C ARG A 442 0.88 29.71 -9.02
N ILE A 443 0.21 29.28 -10.07
CA ILE A 443 -0.57 30.14 -10.96
C ILE A 443 -2.03 29.67 -10.87
N GLU A 444 -2.85 30.49 -10.23
CA GLU A 444 -4.28 30.23 -10.04
C GLU A 444 -5.09 31.12 -10.97
N PHE A 445 -6.04 30.54 -11.71
CA PHE A 445 -6.89 31.29 -12.62
C PHE A 445 -8.27 31.54 -12.00
N GLU A 446 -8.63 32.81 -11.89
CA GLU A 446 -9.89 33.26 -11.28
C GLU A 446 -10.77 33.90 -12.36
N GLN A 447 -11.97 33.35 -12.56
CA GLN A 447 -12.96 34.04 -13.38
C GLN A 447 -13.48 35.25 -12.59
N SER A 448 -13.45 36.45 -13.18
CA SER A 448 -13.90 37.68 -12.51
C SER A 448 -15.39 38.00 -12.76
N GLU A 449 -15.91 37.72 -13.96
CA GLU A 449 -17.31 37.99 -14.36
C GLU A 449 -17.67 37.29 -15.69
N GLY A 450 -18.96 37.21 -16.04
CA GLY A 450 -19.41 36.90 -17.40
C GLY A 450 -19.09 35.49 -17.93
N ARG A 451 -18.53 35.41 -19.15
CA ARG A 451 -18.19 34.13 -19.80
C ARG A 451 -17.00 33.45 -19.10
N PRO A 452 -16.93 32.11 -19.07
CA PRO A 452 -15.80 31.37 -18.51
C PRO A 452 -14.46 31.88 -19.03
N LEU A 453 -13.50 32.06 -18.14
CA LEU A 453 -12.14 32.43 -18.51
C LEU A 453 -11.51 31.25 -19.25
N THR A 454 -11.18 31.44 -20.53
CA THR A 454 -10.50 30.45 -21.37
C THR A 454 -9.22 31.05 -21.92
N LEU A 455 -8.12 30.31 -21.82
CA LEU A 455 -6.80 30.73 -22.27
C LEU A 455 -6.47 30.05 -23.60
N GLN A 456 -5.91 30.82 -24.54
CA GLN A 456 -5.33 30.31 -25.78
C GLN A 456 -3.93 30.89 -25.98
N PRO A 457 -3.03 30.18 -26.68
CA PRO A 457 -1.75 30.73 -27.06
C PRO A 457 -1.90 31.84 -28.10
N GLU A 458 -0.95 32.76 -28.11
CA GLU A 458 -0.75 33.69 -29.23
C GLU A 458 -0.44 32.90 -30.52
N GLY A 459 -1.10 33.31 -31.61
CA GLY A 459 -0.85 32.72 -32.93
C GLY A 459 0.46 33.20 -33.51
N ASP A 460 1.06 32.37 -34.35
CA ASP A 460 2.37 32.57 -34.96
C ASP A 460 3.50 32.73 -33.91
N SER A 461 3.34 32.02 -32.78
CA SER A 461 4.37 31.92 -31.74
C SER A 461 5.64 31.29 -32.31
N ALA A 462 6.80 31.86 -31.98
CA ALA A 462 8.09 31.30 -32.34
C ALA A 462 8.44 30.02 -31.56
N SER A 463 7.68 29.72 -30.49
CA SER A 463 7.92 28.55 -29.63
C SER A 463 6.95 27.42 -29.96
N ASP A 464 7.47 26.21 -30.12
CA ASP A 464 6.68 24.99 -30.24
C ASP A 464 6.02 24.55 -28.92
N VAL A 465 6.38 25.20 -27.80
CA VAL A 465 5.82 24.94 -26.46
C VAL A 465 5.14 26.19 -25.92
N TRP A 466 3.97 26.01 -25.31
CA TRP A 466 3.24 27.12 -24.70
C TRP A 466 3.76 27.46 -23.30
N PHE A 467 3.86 26.49 -22.40
CA PHE A 467 4.50 26.63 -21.09
C PHE A 467 5.73 25.73 -21.02
N ASP A 468 6.90 26.33 -20.89
CA ASP A 468 8.18 25.63 -20.84
C ASP A 468 8.86 25.88 -19.49
N VAL A 469 8.93 24.85 -18.66
CA VAL A 469 9.48 24.92 -17.30
C VAL A 469 10.78 24.13 -17.24
N THR A 470 11.86 24.77 -16.83
CA THR A 470 13.18 24.17 -16.71
C THR A 470 13.74 24.33 -15.29
N ALA A 471 14.18 23.23 -14.68
CA ALA A 471 14.75 23.20 -13.33
C ALA A 471 13.85 23.89 -12.26
N GLY A 472 12.53 23.74 -12.36
CA GLY A 472 11.55 24.51 -11.59
C GLY A 472 10.40 23.69 -10.98
N HIS A 473 9.43 24.39 -10.40
CA HIS A 473 8.17 23.83 -9.91
C HIS A 473 7.01 24.69 -10.37
N LEU A 474 5.99 24.08 -10.99
CA LEU A 474 4.81 24.81 -11.48
C LEU A 474 3.53 24.16 -10.93
N GLU A 475 2.74 24.93 -10.19
CA GLU A 475 1.35 24.57 -9.87
C GLU A 475 0.41 25.37 -10.78
N LEU A 476 -0.37 24.70 -11.61
CA LEU A 476 -1.46 25.28 -12.39
C LEU A 476 -2.78 24.92 -11.70
N VAL A 477 -3.57 25.93 -11.35
CA VAL A 477 -4.82 25.74 -10.60
C VAL A 477 -5.98 26.44 -11.30
N ASN A 478 -7.11 25.74 -11.45
CA ASN A 478 -8.35 26.29 -12.06
C ASN A 478 -8.18 26.80 -13.51
N ALA A 479 -7.15 26.35 -14.23
CA ALA A 479 -6.89 26.80 -15.60
C ALA A 479 -7.85 26.14 -16.61
N ARG A 480 -8.50 26.91 -17.50
CA ARG A 480 -9.08 26.40 -18.76
C ARG A 480 -8.18 26.79 -19.92
N MET A 481 -7.43 25.85 -20.46
CA MET A 481 -6.43 26.07 -21.50
C MET A 481 -6.78 25.27 -22.75
N LYS A 482 -6.75 25.94 -23.90
CA LYS A 482 -7.11 25.34 -25.18
C LYS A 482 -6.02 25.59 -26.21
N LEU A 483 -5.45 24.53 -26.76
CA LEU A 483 -4.63 24.56 -27.97
C LEU A 483 -5.57 24.47 -29.20
N PRO A 484 -5.76 25.56 -29.95
CA PRO A 484 -6.59 25.53 -31.14
C PRO A 484 -5.93 24.72 -32.28
N ASP A 485 -6.76 24.30 -33.24
CA ASP A 485 -6.28 23.69 -34.47
C ASP A 485 -5.40 24.68 -35.27
N ALA A 486 -4.37 24.16 -35.93
CA ALA A 486 -3.34 24.96 -36.59
C ALA A 486 -3.84 25.70 -37.84
N GLY A 487 -5.01 25.34 -38.40
CA GLY A 487 -5.69 26.09 -39.47
C GLY A 487 -4.76 26.87 -40.41
N GLN A 488 -4.82 28.20 -40.37
CA GLN A 488 -3.90 29.12 -41.07
C GLN A 488 -2.80 29.73 -40.18
N ARG A 489 -2.79 29.46 -38.87
CA ARG A 489 -1.88 30.10 -37.89
C ARG A 489 -1.05 29.06 -37.16
N GLN A 490 0.24 29.34 -36.98
CA GLN A 490 1.10 28.41 -36.24
C GLN A 490 0.88 28.60 -34.74
N PHE A 491 0.37 27.58 -34.06
CA PHE A 491 0.28 27.55 -32.59
C PHE A 491 1.36 26.61 -32.02
N PRO A 492 1.72 26.72 -30.73
CA PRO A 492 2.53 25.72 -30.07
C PRO A 492 1.96 24.31 -30.24
N GLN A 493 2.83 23.31 -30.35
CA GLN A 493 2.45 21.90 -30.49
C GLN A 493 2.22 21.20 -29.15
N THR A 494 2.96 21.63 -28.12
CA THR A 494 2.87 21.09 -26.76
C THR A 494 2.39 22.18 -25.83
N LEU A 495 1.43 21.85 -24.94
CA LEU A 495 0.89 22.80 -23.98
C LEU A 495 1.90 23.04 -22.86
N LEU A 496 2.43 21.97 -22.28
CA LEU A 496 3.36 22.03 -21.16
C LEU A 496 4.57 21.14 -21.42
N ARG A 497 5.77 21.69 -21.30
CA ARG A 497 7.02 20.94 -21.23
C ARG A 497 7.67 21.15 -19.87
N LEU A 498 8.04 20.05 -19.24
CA LEU A 498 8.77 20.01 -17.97
C LEU A 498 10.15 19.42 -18.25
N THR A 499 11.19 20.21 -18.09
CA THR A 499 12.59 19.75 -18.18
C THR A 499 13.20 19.84 -16.79
N ASP A 500 13.58 18.71 -16.18
CA ASP A 500 14.09 18.67 -14.80
C ASP A 500 13.18 19.41 -13.81
N SER A 501 11.86 19.34 -14.02
CA SER A 501 10.89 20.16 -13.28
C SER A 501 9.75 19.33 -12.73
N ASN A 502 9.23 19.78 -11.58
CA ASN A 502 8.04 19.23 -10.95
C ASN A 502 6.81 20.05 -11.33
N ALA A 503 5.65 19.42 -11.41
CA ALA A 503 4.41 20.14 -11.65
C ALA A 503 3.18 19.53 -10.99
N LEU A 504 2.23 20.40 -10.63
CA LEU A 504 0.89 20.08 -10.20
C LEU A 504 -0.11 20.73 -11.15
N ILE A 505 -1.05 19.94 -11.66
CA ILE A 505 -2.15 20.38 -12.50
C ILE A 505 -3.43 20.06 -11.72
N ASP A 506 -4.01 21.07 -11.09
CA ASP A 506 -5.12 20.91 -10.15
C ASP A 506 -6.38 21.62 -10.63
N GLN A 507 -7.49 20.88 -10.71
CA GLN A 507 -8.78 21.39 -11.18
C GLN A 507 -8.66 22.12 -12.54
N CYS A 508 -7.88 21.59 -13.46
CA CYS A 508 -7.65 22.19 -14.78
C CYS A 508 -8.47 21.51 -15.87
N GLU A 509 -8.70 22.24 -16.96
CA GLU A 509 -9.20 21.74 -18.23
C GLU A 509 -8.16 22.07 -19.30
N LEU A 510 -7.37 21.08 -19.72
CA LEU A 510 -6.32 21.21 -20.73
C LEU A 510 -6.77 20.47 -22.00
N THR A 511 -7.02 21.22 -23.07
CA THR A 511 -7.64 20.70 -24.29
C THR A 511 -6.82 21.03 -25.54
N SER A 512 -6.86 20.15 -26.53
CA SER A 512 -6.31 20.36 -27.88
C SER A 512 -7.31 19.95 -28.95
N ASP A 513 -7.61 20.87 -29.86
CA ASP A 513 -8.47 20.61 -31.04
C ASP A 513 -7.66 20.13 -32.26
N ARG A 514 -6.34 19.92 -32.09
CA ARG A 514 -5.45 19.58 -33.20
C ARG A 514 -5.68 18.17 -33.70
N LYS A 515 -5.88 18.04 -35.00
CA LYS A 515 -6.01 16.74 -35.66
C LYS A 515 -4.65 16.17 -36.02
N ASN A 516 -4.44 14.88 -35.75
CA ASN A 516 -3.22 14.15 -36.10
C ASN A 516 -1.93 14.78 -35.55
N ALA A 517 -1.98 15.42 -34.37
CA ALA A 517 -0.78 16.00 -33.77
C ALA A 517 0.18 14.89 -33.31
N ARG A 518 1.47 15.05 -33.69
CA ARG A 518 2.54 14.10 -33.33
C ARG A 518 3.15 14.39 -31.96
N GLN A 519 3.06 15.63 -31.50
CA GLN A 519 3.61 16.05 -30.21
C GLN A 519 2.59 15.83 -29.09
N PRO A 520 3.06 15.52 -27.88
CA PRO A 520 2.17 15.30 -26.75
C PRO A 520 1.58 16.61 -26.24
N LEU A 521 0.45 16.52 -25.53
CA LEU A 521 -0.13 17.66 -24.82
C LEU A 521 0.81 18.12 -23.68
N ILE A 522 1.37 17.18 -22.92
CA ILE A 522 2.37 17.39 -21.87
C ILE A 522 3.61 16.55 -22.18
N ALA A 523 4.79 17.17 -22.19
CA ALA A 523 6.07 16.49 -22.34
C ALA A 523 6.88 16.60 -21.05
N VAL A 524 7.39 15.47 -20.54
CA VAL A 524 8.26 15.44 -19.35
C VAL A 524 9.61 14.87 -19.75
N VAL A 525 10.64 15.71 -19.63
CA VAL A 525 12.03 15.41 -19.93
C VAL A 525 12.81 15.45 -18.62
N ASN A 526 13.49 14.35 -18.31
CA ASN A 526 14.39 14.28 -17.18
C ASN A 526 15.81 14.12 -17.71
N ASP A 527 16.66 15.12 -17.52
CA ASP A 527 18.09 15.14 -17.86
C ASP A 527 18.99 15.11 -16.62
N GLN A 528 18.42 15.22 -15.41
CA GLN A 528 19.14 15.15 -14.13
C GLN A 528 18.87 13.87 -13.32
N SER A 529 19.74 13.57 -12.34
CA SER A 529 19.61 12.38 -11.50
C SER A 529 18.45 12.42 -10.51
N GLU A 530 17.75 13.55 -10.39
CA GLU A 530 16.65 13.74 -9.45
C GLU A 530 15.34 13.12 -9.97
N LEU A 531 14.48 12.70 -9.04
CA LEU A 531 13.14 12.19 -9.36
C LEU A 531 12.23 13.35 -9.71
N LEU A 532 11.62 13.32 -10.89
CA LEU A 532 10.59 14.29 -11.27
C LEU A 532 9.21 13.80 -10.88
N THR A 533 8.37 14.73 -10.45
CA THR A 533 7.00 14.46 -10.03
C THR A 533 6.02 15.31 -10.83
N LEU A 534 5.08 14.65 -11.50
CA LEU A 534 3.93 15.29 -12.15
C LEU A 534 2.66 14.79 -11.47
N VAL A 535 1.85 15.70 -10.95
CA VAL A 535 0.54 15.39 -10.37
C VAL A 535 -0.58 16.01 -11.20
N VAL A 536 -1.56 15.20 -11.59
CA VAL A 536 -2.77 15.64 -12.29
C VAL A 536 -3.97 15.32 -11.41
N ASN A 537 -4.51 16.33 -10.75
CA ASN A 537 -5.58 16.19 -9.77
C ASN A 537 -6.87 16.86 -10.25
N GLN A 538 -8.00 16.15 -10.13
CA GLN A 538 -9.34 16.67 -10.44
C GLN A 538 -9.44 17.38 -11.80
N SER A 539 -8.67 16.92 -12.79
CA SER A 539 -8.47 17.64 -14.04
C SER A 539 -8.99 16.87 -15.26
N LEU A 540 -9.27 17.61 -16.32
CA LEU A 540 -9.59 17.09 -17.65
C LEU A 540 -8.40 17.33 -18.59
N LEU A 541 -7.81 16.24 -19.10
CA LEU A 541 -6.83 16.28 -20.19
C LEU A 541 -7.48 15.69 -21.45
N LYS A 542 -7.52 16.46 -22.54
CA LYS A 542 -8.25 16.08 -23.76
C LYS A 542 -7.55 16.48 -25.05
N GLY A 543 -7.45 15.57 -26.04
CA GLY A 543 -6.98 15.92 -27.39
C GLY A 543 -6.77 14.72 -28.30
N GLU A 544 -6.61 14.91 -29.61
CA GLU A 544 -6.39 13.81 -30.58
C GLU A 544 -4.92 13.32 -30.66
N GLN A 545 -4.13 13.62 -29.63
CA GLN A 545 -2.71 13.34 -29.53
C GLN A 545 -2.38 12.64 -28.21
N VAL A 546 -1.14 12.20 -28.04
CA VAL A 546 -0.68 11.65 -26.76
C VAL A 546 -0.87 12.69 -25.66
N LEU A 547 -1.48 12.33 -24.54
CA LEU A 547 -1.73 13.31 -23.48
C LEU A 547 -0.47 13.61 -22.70
N VAL A 548 0.28 12.59 -22.30
CA VAL A 548 1.54 12.76 -21.56
C VAL A 548 2.61 11.86 -22.18
N ASP A 549 3.70 12.46 -22.65
CA ASP A 549 4.92 11.74 -23.02
C ASP A 549 5.94 11.90 -21.90
N LEU A 550 6.42 10.76 -21.40
CA LEU A 550 7.34 10.68 -20.28
C LEU A 550 8.66 10.11 -20.79
N GLY A 551 9.74 10.84 -20.55
CA GLY A 551 11.07 10.25 -20.64
C GLY A 551 11.15 9.00 -19.75
N ALA A 552 11.66 7.90 -20.29
CA ALA A 552 11.63 6.57 -19.69
C ALA A 552 12.21 6.44 -18.27
N ARG A 553 12.86 7.47 -17.72
CA ARG A 553 13.71 7.37 -16.53
C ARG A 553 13.37 8.41 -15.46
N GLY A 554 13.24 7.94 -14.21
CA GLY A 554 13.18 8.79 -13.02
C GLY A 554 11.99 9.75 -12.95
N VAL A 555 10.80 9.31 -13.40
CA VAL A 555 9.57 10.10 -13.31
C VAL A 555 8.54 9.38 -12.44
N ASN A 556 7.89 10.14 -11.56
CA ASN A 556 6.71 9.73 -10.80
C ASN A 556 5.50 10.53 -11.31
N LEU A 557 4.54 9.87 -11.96
CA LEU A 557 3.28 10.48 -12.40
C LEU A 557 2.14 10.01 -11.49
N GLU A 558 1.42 10.93 -10.90
CA GLU A 558 0.22 10.62 -10.12
C GLU A 558 -1.00 11.36 -10.68
N CYS A 559 -1.94 10.59 -11.24
CA CYS A 559 -3.23 11.08 -11.68
C CYS A 559 -4.29 10.71 -10.64
N ILE A 560 -4.96 11.71 -10.09
CA ILE A 560 -5.99 11.55 -9.06
C ILE A 560 -7.29 12.13 -9.59
N ASN A 561 -8.35 11.33 -9.51
CA ASN A 561 -9.71 11.73 -9.84
C ASN A 561 -9.78 12.53 -11.14
N SER A 562 -9.18 12.06 -12.24
CA SER A 562 -9.01 12.86 -13.46
C SER A 562 -9.53 12.14 -14.70
N LEU A 563 -10.04 12.91 -15.66
CA LEU A 563 -10.52 12.41 -16.96
C LEU A 563 -9.44 12.61 -18.01
N LEU A 564 -8.98 11.49 -18.59
CA LEU A 564 -7.90 11.44 -19.56
C LEU A 564 -8.46 10.92 -20.89
N ALA A 565 -8.73 11.81 -21.85
CA ALA A 565 -9.43 11.46 -23.08
C ALA A 565 -8.63 11.79 -24.34
N THR A 566 -8.31 10.78 -25.14
CA THR A 566 -7.57 10.93 -26.39
C THR A 566 -8.00 9.93 -27.46
N SER A 567 -7.74 10.23 -28.73
CA SER A 567 -7.87 9.25 -29.81
C SER A 567 -6.65 8.33 -29.95
N THR A 568 -5.53 8.62 -29.26
CA THR A 568 -4.30 7.82 -29.28
C THR A 568 -4.00 7.26 -27.88
N ASP A 569 -2.86 7.58 -27.29
CA ASP A 569 -2.39 6.98 -26.04
C ASP A 569 -2.44 8.01 -24.90
N VAL A 570 -2.92 7.61 -23.71
CA VAL A 570 -2.91 8.52 -22.55
C VAL A 570 -1.47 8.82 -22.14
N LEU A 571 -0.72 7.76 -21.87
CA LEU A 571 0.69 7.85 -21.48
C LEU A 571 1.55 7.20 -22.56
N GLN A 572 2.61 7.89 -22.95
CA GLN A 572 3.68 7.32 -23.75
C GLN A 572 4.99 7.33 -22.95
N CYS A 573 5.74 6.24 -23.03
CA CYS A 573 7.03 6.07 -22.37
C CYS A 573 8.07 5.70 -23.41
N ASN A 574 8.98 6.63 -23.68
CA ASN A 574 10.06 6.46 -24.63
C ASN A 574 11.39 6.90 -24.03
N GLU A 575 12.49 6.30 -24.48
CA GLU A 575 13.81 6.82 -24.16
C GLU A 575 14.06 8.16 -24.87
N HIS A 576 14.25 9.19 -24.05
CA HIS A 576 14.74 10.50 -24.49
C HIS A 576 16.13 10.83 -23.89
N SER A 577 16.67 10.01 -22.97
CA SER A 577 17.87 10.32 -22.18
C SER A 577 18.75 9.09 -21.88
N VAL A 578 20.07 9.28 -21.95
CA VAL A 578 21.11 8.21 -21.92
C VAL A 578 21.55 7.81 -20.50
N VAL A 579 21.17 8.57 -19.46
CA VAL A 579 21.73 8.39 -18.09
C VAL A 579 20.97 7.33 -17.29
N ALA A 580 21.64 6.30 -16.76
CA ALA A 580 21.05 5.22 -15.94
C ALA A 580 20.38 5.78 -14.67
N ARG A 581 19.13 5.39 -14.39
CA ARG A 581 18.26 6.05 -13.40
C ARG A 581 17.20 5.11 -12.81
N PRO A 582 16.60 5.49 -11.67
CA PRO A 582 15.58 4.67 -11.03
C PRO A 582 14.36 4.39 -11.90
N ALA A 583 13.63 3.33 -11.53
CA ALA A 583 12.36 2.93 -12.12
C ALA A 583 11.35 4.10 -12.18
N THR A 584 10.60 4.13 -13.28
CA THR A 584 9.56 5.11 -13.54
C THR A 584 8.23 4.57 -13.02
N GLU A 585 7.47 5.36 -12.29
CA GLU A 585 6.25 4.91 -11.60
C GLU A 585 5.05 5.77 -11.96
N PHE A 586 3.94 5.11 -12.30
CA PHE A 586 2.66 5.75 -12.61
C PHE A 586 1.60 5.28 -11.65
N SER A 587 0.86 6.23 -11.08
CA SER A 587 -0.34 5.93 -10.30
C SER A 587 -1.56 6.60 -10.91
N LEU A 588 -2.60 5.81 -11.10
CA LEU A 588 -3.93 6.24 -11.50
C LEU A 588 -4.86 5.90 -10.33
N PHE A 589 -5.48 6.91 -9.73
CA PHE A 589 -6.46 6.72 -8.66
C PHE A 589 -7.75 7.43 -9.02
N ARG A 590 -8.87 6.68 -9.12
CA ARG A 590 -10.18 7.23 -9.52
C ARG A 590 -10.17 7.96 -10.87
N CYS A 591 -9.29 7.54 -11.77
CA CYS A 591 -9.22 8.10 -13.12
C CYS A 591 -10.19 7.41 -14.06
N THR A 592 -10.71 8.16 -15.03
CA THR A 592 -11.36 7.59 -16.22
C THR A 592 -10.49 7.87 -17.43
N SER A 593 -10.10 6.82 -18.15
CA SER A 593 -9.34 6.92 -19.39
C SER A 593 -10.21 6.54 -20.56
N LEU A 594 -10.24 7.40 -21.59
CA LEU A 594 -10.84 7.14 -22.89
C LEU A 594 -9.75 7.22 -23.95
N ALA A 595 -9.21 6.10 -24.42
CA ALA A 595 -8.02 6.10 -25.30
C ALA A 595 -7.91 4.86 -26.21
N GLN A 596 -7.10 4.96 -27.26
CA GLN A 596 -6.66 3.78 -28.02
C GLN A 596 -5.78 2.89 -27.13
N SER A 597 -4.82 3.47 -26.40
CA SER A 597 -4.09 2.76 -25.34
C SER A 597 -4.00 3.60 -24.07
N VAL A 598 -4.03 2.96 -22.90
CA VAL A 598 -3.82 3.67 -21.63
C VAL A 598 -2.34 3.98 -21.47
N VAL A 599 -1.48 2.98 -21.69
CA VAL A 599 -0.03 3.15 -21.66
C VAL A 599 0.59 2.57 -22.92
N ALA A 600 1.42 3.35 -23.60
CA ALA A 600 2.25 2.93 -24.71
C ALA A 600 3.73 3.01 -24.31
N ALA A 601 4.47 1.92 -24.42
CA ALA A 601 5.89 1.89 -24.12
C ALA A 601 6.69 1.37 -25.32
N SER A 602 7.68 2.13 -25.75
CA SER A 602 8.56 1.71 -26.84
C SER A 602 9.97 2.21 -26.62
N ASN A 603 10.95 1.47 -27.12
CA ASN A 603 12.37 1.80 -26.99
C ASN A 603 12.77 2.09 -25.55
N LEU A 604 12.38 1.22 -24.60
CA LEU A 604 12.88 1.33 -23.23
C LEU A 604 14.27 0.66 -23.13
N PRO A 605 15.24 1.29 -22.46
CA PRO A 605 16.53 0.65 -22.15
C PRO A 605 16.34 -0.60 -21.31
N GLU A 606 17.16 -1.64 -21.50
CA GLU A 606 17.03 -2.93 -20.80
C GLU A 606 16.94 -2.81 -19.26
N ASP A 607 17.60 -1.81 -18.68
CA ASP A 607 17.65 -1.54 -17.24
C ASP A 607 16.44 -0.76 -16.69
N VAL A 608 15.55 -0.28 -17.57
CA VAL A 608 14.39 0.52 -17.16
C VAL A 608 13.17 -0.38 -16.97
N HIS A 609 12.61 -0.30 -15.76
CA HIS A 609 11.31 -0.86 -15.43
C HIS A 609 10.30 0.25 -15.17
N VAL A 610 9.11 0.11 -15.74
CA VAL A 610 7.97 1.01 -15.54
C VAL A 610 6.92 0.28 -14.73
N ARG A 611 6.54 0.85 -13.58
CA ARG A 611 5.50 0.29 -12.72
C ARG A 611 4.23 1.12 -12.81
N ILE A 612 3.11 0.47 -13.06
CA ILE A 612 1.81 1.11 -13.19
C ILE A 612 0.90 0.59 -12.09
N PHE A 613 0.37 1.50 -11.28
CA PHE A 613 -0.59 1.23 -10.22
C PHE A 613 -1.92 1.89 -10.56
N SER A 614 -2.95 1.10 -10.82
CA SER A 614 -4.30 1.61 -11.05
C SER A 614 -5.24 1.19 -9.92
N ARG A 615 -6.03 2.14 -9.41
CA ARG A 615 -6.98 1.88 -8.34
C ARG A 615 -8.29 2.63 -8.58
N GLU A 616 -9.40 1.91 -8.45
CA GLU A 616 -10.75 2.46 -8.64
C GLU A 616 -10.89 3.18 -10.00
N CYS A 617 -10.20 2.68 -11.04
CA CYS A 617 -10.16 3.31 -12.36
C CYS A 617 -11.22 2.74 -13.32
N LEU A 618 -11.63 3.57 -14.29
CA LEU A 618 -12.48 3.16 -15.40
C LEU A 618 -11.73 3.33 -16.73
N PHE A 619 -11.59 2.25 -17.48
CA PHE A 619 -10.92 2.25 -18.78
C PHE A 619 -11.94 2.03 -19.90
N LEU A 620 -11.98 2.97 -20.83
CA LEU A 620 -12.86 3.01 -21.98
C LEU A 620 -12.01 3.11 -23.26
N PRO A 621 -12.30 2.35 -24.31
CA PRO A 621 -11.58 2.46 -25.57
C PRO A 621 -12.04 3.68 -26.38
N ALA A 622 -11.09 4.30 -27.07
CA ALA A 622 -11.32 5.33 -28.08
C ALA A 622 -10.75 4.89 -29.44
N GLY A 623 -11.36 5.36 -30.52
CA GLY A 623 -10.87 5.10 -31.88
C GLY A 623 -11.32 3.75 -32.47
N GLN A 624 -10.52 3.23 -33.40
CA GLN A 624 -10.86 2.00 -34.12
C GLN A 624 -10.73 0.79 -33.19
N LYS A 625 -11.83 0.04 -33.02
CA LYS A 625 -11.90 -1.12 -32.12
C LYS A 625 -10.69 -2.05 -32.22
N ALA A 626 -10.23 -2.36 -33.43
CA ALA A 626 -9.11 -3.28 -33.68
C ALA A 626 -7.76 -2.83 -33.09
N LEU A 627 -7.58 -1.54 -32.80
CA LEU A 627 -6.33 -0.98 -32.27
C LEU A 627 -6.38 -0.73 -30.76
N THR A 628 -7.52 -0.96 -30.12
CA THR A 628 -7.73 -0.60 -28.72
C THR A 628 -7.11 -1.60 -27.76
N SER A 629 -6.30 -1.11 -26.84
CA SER A 629 -5.57 -1.90 -25.83
C SER A 629 -5.47 -1.18 -24.49
N VAL A 630 -5.17 -1.89 -23.41
CA VAL A 630 -4.77 -1.24 -22.15
C VAL A 630 -3.30 -0.87 -22.22
N LEU A 631 -2.47 -1.84 -22.63
CA LEU A 631 -1.03 -1.70 -22.84
C LEU A 631 -0.68 -1.84 -24.32
N ALA A 632 0.14 -0.93 -24.83
CA ALA A 632 0.77 -1.04 -26.14
C ALA A 632 2.30 -1.09 -25.96
N THR A 633 2.97 -2.11 -26.47
CA THR A 633 4.43 -2.28 -26.29
C THR A 633 5.13 -2.56 -27.60
N SER A 634 6.43 -2.24 -27.69
CA SER A 634 7.29 -2.86 -28.71
C SER A 634 7.58 -4.33 -28.37
N SER A 635 8.04 -5.12 -29.35
CA SER A 635 8.44 -6.52 -29.14
C SER A 635 9.51 -6.64 -28.04
N ASP A 636 10.47 -5.72 -28.03
CA ASP A 636 11.63 -5.80 -27.13
C ASP A 636 11.21 -5.53 -25.68
N VAL A 637 10.37 -4.50 -25.47
CA VAL A 637 9.79 -4.18 -24.15
C VAL A 637 8.95 -5.36 -23.61
N ALA A 638 8.17 -6.00 -24.47
CA ALA A 638 7.34 -7.15 -24.09
C ALA A 638 8.19 -8.37 -23.70
N LYS A 639 9.24 -8.67 -24.48
CA LYS A 639 10.15 -9.80 -24.21
C LYS A 639 10.98 -9.60 -22.94
N ALA A 640 11.40 -8.37 -22.68
CA ALA A 640 12.16 -8.02 -21.48
C ALA A 640 11.29 -7.84 -20.22
N GLN A 641 9.95 -7.93 -20.32
CA GLN A 641 9.02 -7.78 -19.19
C GLN A 641 9.23 -6.48 -18.39
N GLN A 642 9.47 -5.37 -19.09
CA GLN A 642 9.85 -4.10 -18.46
C GLN A 642 8.66 -3.31 -17.90
N LEU A 643 7.44 -3.80 -18.08
CA LEU A 643 6.23 -3.18 -17.56
C LEU A 643 5.60 -4.05 -16.49
N ASP A 644 5.45 -3.51 -15.29
CA ASP A 644 4.68 -4.11 -14.22
C ASP A 644 3.33 -3.40 -14.10
N TRP A 645 2.22 -4.13 -14.23
CA TRP A 645 0.87 -3.60 -14.05
C TRP A 645 0.24 -4.15 -12.78
N TRP A 646 -0.21 -3.25 -11.91
CA TRP A 646 -0.90 -3.55 -10.66
C TRP A 646 -2.25 -2.85 -10.65
N GLU A 647 -3.34 -3.60 -10.43
CA GLU A 647 -4.68 -3.01 -10.38
C GLU A 647 -5.55 -3.48 -9.21
N THR A 648 -6.40 -2.60 -8.73
CA THR A 648 -7.42 -2.88 -7.71
C THR A 648 -8.71 -2.15 -8.04
N ASP A 649 -9.85 -2.84 -8.02
CA ASP A 649 -11.17 -2.24 -8.26
C ASP A 649 -11.29 -1.51 -9.61
N CYS A 650 -10.60 -2.01 -10.64
CA CYS A 650 -10.60 -1.40 -11.97
C CYS A 650 -11.69 -1.96 -12.87
N GLY A 651 -12.30 -1.10 -13.68
CA GLY A 651 -13.34 -1.44 -14.64
C GLY A 651 -12.90 -1.27 -16.07
N PHE A 652 -13.21 -2.27 -16.89
CA PHE A 652 -12.84 -2.30 -18.30
C PHE A 652 -14.10 -2.39 -19.15
N SER A 653 -14.22 -1.49 -20.12
CA SER A 653 -15.20 -1.66 -21.18
C SER A 653 -14.88 -2.92 -21.98
N PRO A 654 -15.89 -3.75 -22.32
CA PRO A 654 -15.70 -4.96 -23.11
C PRO A 654 -15.34 -4.68 -24.57
N GLN A 655 -15.26 -3.40 -24.96
CA GLN A 655 -14.99 -2.99 -26.32
C GLN A 655 -13.49 -2.96 -26.64
N PHE A 656 -12.60 -3.05 -25.64
CA PHE A 656 -11.17 -3.25 -25.88
C PHE A 656 -10.93 -4.51 -26.70
N ALA A 657 -10.10 -4.42 -27.73
CA ALA A 657 -9.74 -5.58 -28.53
C ALA A 657 -8.76 -6.50 -27.79
N GLN A 658 -7.76 -5.92 -27.12
CA GLN A 658 -6.67 -6.67 -26.49
C GLN A 658 -6.31 -6.05 -25.12
N TRP A 659 -5.78 -6.87 -24.22
CA TRP A 659 -5.19 -6.35 -22.98
C TRP A 659 -3.85 -5.67 -23.28
N GLN A 660 -2.95 -6.42 -23.89
CA GLN A 660 -1.65 -5.96 -24.38
C GLN A 660 -1.57 -6.13 -25.90
N ARG A 661 -1.19 -5.05 -26.59
CA ARG A 661 -0.91 -5.03 -28.02
C ARG A 661 0.60 -4.87 -28.24
N VAL A 662 1.22 -5.88 -28.85
CA VAL A 662 2.63 -5.81 -29.25
C VAL A 662 2.73 -5.29 -30.69
N THR A 663 3.44 -4.19 -30.87
CA THR A 663 3.56 -3.52 -32.17
C THR A 663 4.30 -4.43 -33.16
N GLY A 664 3.68 -4.68 -34.32
CA GLY A 664 4.24 -5.57 -35.35
C GLY A 664 3.82 -7.03 -35.21
N GLU A 665 3.10 -7.40 -34.15
CA GLU A 665 2.62 -8.77 -33.93
C GLU A 665 1.09 -8.83 -33.93
N SER A 666 0.52 -9.82 -34.62
CA SER A 666 -0.91 -10.12 -34.55
C SER A 666 -1.17 -11.00 -33.33
N SER A 667 -1.54 -10.41 -32.19
CA SER A 667 -1.96 -11.19 -31.03
C SER A 667 -3.32 -11.86 -31.29
N THR A 668 -3.38 -13.17 -31.08
CA THR A 668 -4.61 -13.98 -31.10
C THR A 668 -5.17 -14.23 -29.70
N VAL A 669 -4.47 -13.75 -28.66
CA VAL A 669 -4.85 -13.97 -27.27
C VAL A 669 -5.99 -13.03 -26.91
N SER A 670 -7.08 -13.60 -26.40
CA SER A 670 -8.22 -12.80 -25.93
C SER A 670 -7.82 -11.86 -24.78
N PHE A 671 -8.52 -10.73 -24.63
CA PHE A 671 -8.32 -9.79 -23.53
C PHE A 671 -8.26 -10.48 -22.17
N THR A 672 -9.20 -11.39 -21.89
CA THR A 672 -9.27 -12.14 -20.63
C THR A 672 -8.06 -13.04 -20.43
N ALA A 673 -7.68 -13.83 -21.44
CA ALA A 673 -6.55 -14.75 -21.33
C ALA A 673 -5.20 -14.02 -21.17
N ALA A 674 -4.99 -12.91 -21.90
CA ALA A 674 -3.78 -12.09 -21.77
C ALA A 674 -3.71 -11.41 -20.39
N ARG A 675 -4.86 -11.06 -19.82
CA ARG A 675 -4.94 -10.50 -18.48
C ARG A 675 -4.71 -11.57 -17.41
N GLU A 676 -5.22 -12.77 -17.59
CA GLU A 676 -5.02 -13.91 -16.68
C GLU A 676 -3.58 -14.45 -16.70
N SER A 677 -2.79 -14.13 -17.75
CA SER A 677 -1.35 -14.44 -17.78
C SER A 677 -0.47 -13.50 -16.95
N LEU A 678 -1.04 -12.41 -16.41
CA LEU A 678 -0.34 -11.59 -15.41
C LEU A 678 -0.13 -12.41 -14.13
N GLN A 679 0.89 -12.09 -13.34
CA GLN A 679 1.18 -12.82 -12.11
C GLN A 679 -0.05 -12.80 -11.19
N PRO A 680 -0.30 -13.89 -10.43
CA PRO A 680 -1.29 -13.86 -9.35
C PRO A 680 -1.10 -12.58 -8.50
N GLY A 681 -2.19 -11.99 -8.02
CA GLY A 681 -2.12 -10.78 -7.20
C GLY A 681 -1.80 -9.47 -7.95
N GLN A 682 -1.35 -9.46 -9.20
CA GLN A 682 -1.24 -8.21 -10.00
C GLN A 682 -2.61 -7.57 -10.30
N ILE A 683 -3.68 -8.37 -10.21
CA ILE A 683 -5.03 -7.92 -10.50
C ILE A 683 -5.97 -8.35 -9.38
N LEU A 684 -6.63 -7.36 -8.76
CA LEU A 684 -7.59 -7.57 -7.69
C LEU A 684 -8.93 -6.95 -8.06
N ASP A 685 -9.99 -7.75 -7.90
CA ASP A 685 -11.39 -7.30 -7.97
C ASP A 685 -11.72 -6.42 -9.19
N ALA A 686 -11.16 -6.74 -10.35
CA ALA A 686 -11.42 -5.95 -11.55
C ALA A 686 -12.57 -6.52 -12.39
N ILE A 687 -13.34 -5.63 -13.02
CA ILE A 687 -14.64 -5.91 -13.64
C ILE A 687 -14.56 -5.73 -15.16
N THR A 688 -14.81 -6.80 -15.92
CA THR A 688 -14.55 -6.85 -17.37
C THR A 688 -15.78 -7.20 -18.23
N THR A 689 -16.92 -7.52 -17.64
CA THR A 689 -18.07 -8.05 -18.39
C THR A 689 -19.01 -6.93 -18.88
N GLN A 690 -19.62 -7.13 -20.05
CA GLN A 690 -20.42 -6.10 -20.73
C GLN A 690 -21.60 -5.52 -19.92
N ARG A 691 -22.21 -6.31 -19.03
CA ARG A 691 -23.38 -5.88 -18.25
C ARG A 691 -23.01 -5.11 -16.98
N ARG A 692 -21.73 -5.07 -16.63
CA ARG A 692 -21.27 -4.57 -15.34
C ARG A 692 -20.65 -3.17 -15.42
N VAL A 693 -20.17 -2.78 -16.61
CA VAL A 693 -19.68 -1.43 -16.91
C VAL A 693 -20.57 -0.82 -17.99
N LEU A 694 -21.50 0.04 -17.59
CA LEU A 694 -22.42 0.72 -18.50
C LEU A 694 -22.40 2.22 -18.23
N LEU A 695 -22.31 3.01 -19.29
CA LEU A 695 -22.42 4.47 -19.20
C LEU A 695 -23.88 4.88 -19.20
N ALA A 696 -24.20 5.97 -18.48
CA ALA A 696 -25.54 6.53 -18.44
C ALA A 696 -26.00 7.07 -19.80
N GLN A 697 -25.05 7.47 -20.64
CA GLN A 697 -25.28 7.93 -22.01
C GLN A 697 -24.20 7.40 -22.95
N SER A 698 -24.50 7.38 -24.26
CA SER A 698 -23.49 7.09 -25.28
C SER A 698 -22.40 8.16 -25.26
N LEU A 699 -21.15 7.74 -25.46
CA LEU A 699 -20.03 8.68 -25.55
C LEU A 699 -20.22 9.58 -26.78
N PRO A 700 -20.15 10.91 -26.61
CA PRO A 700 -20.14 11.84 -27.73
C PRO A 700 -18.78 11.79 -28.45
N GLU A 701 -18.63 12.57 -29.52
CA GLU A 701 -17.33 12.79 -30.12
C GLU A 701 -16.35 13.41 -29.12
N LEU A 702 -15.05 13.13 -29.27
CA LEU A 702 -14.02 13.58 -28.34
C LEU A 702 -14.05 15.10 -28.10
N GLN A 703 -14.36 15.89 -29.13
CA GLN A 703 -14.44 17.35 -29.03
C GLN A 703 -15.59 17.82 -28.11
N GLU A 704 -16.70 17.10 -28.11
CA GLU A 704 -17.90 17.39 -27.31
C GLU A 704 -17.89 16.70 -25.93
N LEU A 705 -16.92 15.81 -25.70
CA LEU A 705 -16.79 15.08 -24.43
C LEU A 705 -16.63 16.05 -23.25
N THR A 706 -17.50 15.88 -22.25
CA THR A 706 -17.44 16.53 -20.94
C THR A 706 -17.25 15.49 -19.82
N PRO A 707 -16.85 15.90 -18.60
CA PRO A 707 -16.77 14.97 -17.46
C PRO A 707 -18.07 14.21 -17.18
N GLU A 708 -19.24 14.82 -17.37
CA GLU A 708 -20.53 14.17 -17.17
C GLU A 708 -20.78 13.04 -18.19
N SER A 709 -20.09 13.07 -19.33
CA SER A 709 -20.27 12.11 -20.41
C SER A 709 -19.80 10.69 -20.09
N VAL A 710 -18.93 10.54 -19.08
CA VAL A 710 -18.43 9.24 -18.62
C VAL A 710 -19.13 8.75 -17.36
N THR A 711 -20.24 9.38 -16.96
CA THR A 711 -21.03 8.95 -15.80
C THR A 711 -21.56 7.54 -16.01
N LEU A 712 -21.37 6.67 -15.01
CA LEU A 712 -21.87 5.30 -15.02
C LEU A 712 -23.39 5.25 -14.81
N GLN A 713 -24.04 4.26 -15.43
CA GLN A 713 -25.45 3.99 -15.17
C GLN A 713 -25.62 3.50 -13.73
N PRO A 714 -26.50 4.09 -12.91
CA PRO A 714 -26.60 3.74 -11.48
C PRO A 714 -26.91 2.27 -11.19
N ALA A 715 -27.52 1.57 -12.16
CA ALA A 715 -27.90 0.17 -12.04
C ALA A 715 -26.77 -0.81 -12.38
N CYS A 716 -25.63 -0.37 -12.94
CA CYS A 716 -24.53 -1.28 -13.24
C CYS A 716 -23.60 -1.45 -12.03
N ASP A 717 -22.96 -2.61 -11.92
CA ASP A 717 -22.06 -2.94 -10.80
C ASP A 717 -20.94 -1.89 -10.62
N ALA A 718 -20.35 -1.41 -11.71
CA ALA A 718 -19.29 -0.40 -11.68
C ALA A 718 -19.68 0.89 -10.94
N ALA A 719 -20.98 1.24 -10.91
CA ALA A 719 -21.46 2.45 -10.24
C ALA A 719 -21.39 2.35 -8.71
N ASN A 720 -21.21 1.14 -8.16
CA ASN A 720 -21.09 0.90 -6.71
C ASN A 720 -19.88 0.00 -6.38
N TRP A 721 -18.90 -0.08 -7.29
CA TRP A 721 -17.80 -1.06 -7.21
C TRP A 721 -16.64 -0.60 -6.32
N ALA A 722 -16.47 0.71 -6.13
CA ALA A 722 -15.39 1.22 -5.28
C ALA A 722 -15.57 0.77 -3.81
N PRO A 723 -14.49 0.70 -3.00
CA PRO A 723 -14.55 0.25 -1.61
C PRO A 723 -15.55 1.01 -0.73
N ASP A 724 -15.75 2.31 -1.01
CA ASP A 724 -16.70 3.17 -0.29
C ASP A 724 -18.15 3.07 -0.79
N GLY A 725 -18.45 2.17 -1.73
CA GLY A 725 -19.78 2.06 -2.32
C GLY A 725 -20.05 3.02 -3.47
N GLY A 726 -19.10 3.87 -3.82
CA GLY A 726 -19.21 4.79 -4.94
C GLY A 726 -18.88 4.17 -6.30
N PRO A 727 -18.98 4.97 -7.37
CA PRO A 727 -18.54 4.57 -8.70
C PRO A 727 -17.02 4.48 -8.77
N ILE A 728 -16.53 3.55 -9.58
CA ILE A 728 -15.16 3.57 -10.09
C ILE A 728 -15.03 4.57 -11.24
N GLY A 729 -13.82 5.07 -11.47
CA GLY A 729 -13.56 6.18 -12.36
C GLY A 729 -13.70 7.53 -11.65
N ILE A 730 -13.93 8.58 -12.44
CA ILE A 730 -13.98 9.95 -11.94
C ILE A 730 -15.18 10.19 -11.03
N ARG A 731 -15.00 11.15 -10.13
CA ARG A 731 -16.04 11.72 -9.28
C ARG A 731 -16.13 13.20 -9.57
N LEU A 732 -17.32 13.64 -9.96
CA LEU A 732 -17.60 15.04 -10.20
C LEU A 732 -17.58 15.84 -8.89
N PRO A 733 -17.18 17.13 -8.92
CA PRO A 733 -16.80 17.90 -10.11
C PRO A 733 -15.35 17.62 -10.59
N ILE A 734 -15.11 17.82 -11.88
CA ILE A 734 -13.78 17.78 -12.54
C ILE A 734 -13.57 19.08 -13.31
N GLY A 735 -12.36 19.61 -13.27
CA GLY A 735 -11.98 20.86 -13.91
C GLY A 735 -12.24 22.09 -13.05
N PRO A 736 -12.13 23.30 -13.64
CA PRO A 736 -12.15 24.54 -12.87
C PRO A 736 -13.47 24.80 -12.15
N THR A 737 -13.37 25.27 -10.91
CA THR A 737 -14.54 25.59 -10.10
C THR A 737 -15.12 26.96 -10.46
N ASP A 738 -16.34 27.00 -10.99
CA ASP A 738 -17.05 28.25 -11.31
C ASP A 738 -17.61 28.90 -10.03
N SER A 739 -16.75 29.50 -9.21
CA SER A 739 -17.09 30.05 -7.89
C SER A 739 -18.07 31.24 -7.90
N LEU A 740 -18.28 31.92 -9.04
CA LEU A 740 -19.09 33.14 -9.13
C LEU A 740 -20.48 33.00 -9.77
N ALA A 741 -20.83 31.86 -10.39
CA ALA A 741 -22.12 31.72 -11.07
C ALA A 741 -23.34 31.66 -10.12
N LYS A 742 -23.13 31.30 -8.85
CA LYS A 742 -24.22 31.13 -7.87
C LYS A 742 -24.65 32.43 -7.16
N ALA A 743 -23.86 33.51 -7.20
CA ALA A 743 -24.19 34.73 -6.47
C ALA A 743 -25.13 35.70 -7.24
N ASN A 744 -25.12 35.68 -8.58
CA ASN A 744 -25.82 36.70 -9.38
C ASN A 744 -27.13 36.22 -10.04
N SER A 745 -27.53 34.96 -9.87
CA SER A 745 -28.81 34.43 -10.42
C SER A 745 -30.02 34.65 -9.50
N ALA A 746 -29.84 35.21 -8.30
CA ALA A 746 -30.91 35.47 -7.33
C ALA A 746 -31.55 36.88 -7.42
N GLY A 747 -31.15 37.74 -8.36
CA GLY A 747 -31.50 39.18 -8.28
C GLY A 747 -31.71 39.95 -9.60
N ALA A 748 -31.98 39.30 -10.73
CA ALA A 748 -32.29 40.03 -11.97
C ALA A 748 -33.82 40.08 -12.21
N PRO A 749 -34.48 41.24 -12.11
CA PRO A 749 -35.90 41.37 -12.43
C PRO A 749 -36.12 41.12 -13.93
N SER A 750 -37.04 40.20 -14.23
CA SER A 750 -37.52 39.90 -15.57
C SER A 750 -38.17 41.14 -16.20
N ASN A 751 -37.42 41.87 -17.03
CA ASN A 751 -38.00 42.83 -17.99
C ASN A 751 -38.65 42.07 -19.14
N ARG A 752 -39.86 41.53 -18.91
CA ARG A 752 -40.79 41.16 -19.99
C ARG A 752 -41.56 42.42 -20.40
N PRO A 753 -41.58 42.81 -21.68
CA PRO A 753 -42.49 43.85 -22.14
C PRO A 753 -43.94 43.37 -22.02
N PRO A 754 -44.91 44.26 -21.71
CA PRO A 754 -46.30 43.88 -21.55
C PRO A 754 -46.90 43.41 -22.88
N GLU A 755 -47.50 42.24 -22.83
CA GLU A 755 -48.22 41.59 -23.92
C GLU A 755 -49.49 42.40 -24.25
N ARG A 756 -49.62 42.87 -25.50
CA ARG A 756 -50.82 43.55 -25.98
C ARG A 756 -51.97 42.54 -26.10
N VAL A 757 -52.85 42.53 -25.12
CA VAL A 757 -54.16 41.87 -25.21
C VAL A 757 -55.08 42.71 -26.11
N ARG A 758 -55.61 42.09 -27.18
CA ARG A 758 -56.74 42.65 -27.95
C ARG A 758 -58.03 42.40 -27.18
N PRO A 759 -58.97 43.37 -27.10
CA PRO A 759 -60.25 43.15 -26.46
C PRO A 759 -61.20 42.40 -27.40
N ASP A 760 -61.88 41.40 -26.86
CA ASP A 760 -63.18 40.95 -27.37
C ASP A 760 -64.27 41.58 -26.47
N PHE A 761 -65.04 42.47 -27.09
CA PHE A 761 -66.19 43.25 -26.62
C PHE A 761 -65.95 44.34 -25.55
#